data_AF-A0A951DWK5-F1
#
_entry.id   AF-A0A951DWK5-F1
#
_cell.length_a   1.000
_cell.length_b   1.000
_cell.length_c   1.000
_cell.angle_alpha   90.00
_cell.angle_beta   90.00
_cell.angle_gamma   90.00
#
_symmetry.space_group_name_H-M   'P 1'
#
loop_
_entity.id
_entity.type
_entity.pdbx_description
1 polymer ?
#
loop_
_entity_poly.entity_id
_entity_poly.type
_entity_poly.pdbx_seq_one_letter_code
_entity_poly.pdbx_strand_id
1 'polypeptide(L)'
;MVRVFAIVFWLMVSAIAASAQTAPVRDTGGPTQAEAQRALEVLEDPQKRTQLIETLRALAKAKPPPDSAAAPTALEPNSLGAQLLAQLSGWGDRLSAETAATADAVSDLPVLWLRTERALGNPVLQRAFLTALWQFALVFGAAFLLEWFARSAVRRPILRLAAAPESGSGTAAASPLPGALRLSRRLPFALGRLLLELIPVAVFAAIGNLLAAIVANGTIRLAILTLVNACVAYRVVLAIGDMMISPRLGRLRLLYTDDAGADYATAWLQRVTTIAAFGSAAAQIGLLLGLDPGIYRTLLRLIALIVAALLALVVMRTRRGVAAYLRGGSAHDGTARWRNGLAATWHYLALVAIAAGWFVWAAGERNAIGGLRLVIGTALILVAARLIAILVLGLLDRAAHLGVGFVQHHPGLEARARRYQAPARLVFIVLIDFAALLALLELWGANAFLWFAPSRIGGHLLSALVTIAIAIVAAIFVWEGANAALERYLARLGSAGPAVHAARLRTLLPMLRAALFATIIVVVGLTALSQIGVNIAPLLAGAGVVGVAVGFGAQKLVQDVITGMFVLFENAIQVGDVITVAALTGTVERLSVRTIWLRGGDGTMHVIPFNAVTTISNASRGIGNASVSVTVAYEVDSDRVAAALREIALEMRKDPEFAPLILGDLKLLGVEAVKASGVTIAGEIPCTAAGRWPVQREFNRRLQKRFQELGIALSSG
;
A
#
# COMPACT_ATOMS: atom_id res chain seq x y z
N MET A 1 -17.01 4.49 33.33
CA MET A 1 -16.54 5.18 32.10
C MET A 1 -17.17 4.69 30.79
N VAL A 2 -17.79 3.50 30.72
CA VAL A 2 -18.45 3.00 29.48
C VAL A 2 -19.87 3.59 29.26
N ARG A 3 -20.61 3.92 30.32
CA ARG A 3 -21.97 4.51 30.21
C ARG A 3 -22.01 5.98 29.79
N VAL A 4 -20.94 6.76 30.03
CA VAL A 4 -20.84 8.16 29.58
C VAL A 4 -20.44 8.24 28.10
N PHE A 5 -19.63 7.29 27.62
CA PHE A 5 -19.26 7.18 26.21
C PHE A 5 -20.43 6.73 25.35
N ALA A 6 -21.29 5.83 25.86
CA ALA A 6 -22.52 5.42 25.19
C ALA A 6 -23.54 6.56 25.06
N ILE A 7 -23.69 7.42 26.08
CA ILE A 7 -24.63 8.56 26.05
C ILE A 7 -24.13 9.67 25.11
N VAL A 8 -22.82 9.92 25.06
CA VAL A 8 -22.22 10.90 24.12
C VAL A 8 -22.23 10.38 22.67
N PHE A 9 -22.04 9.07 22.46
CA PHE A 9 -22.17 8.43 21.15
C PHE A 9 -23.62 8.42 20.66
N TRP A 10 -24.60 8.17 21.54
CA TRP A 10 -26.03 8.21 21.20
C TRP A 10 -26.53 9.65 20.95
N LEU A 11 -26.01 10.65 21.67
CA LEU A 11 -26.27 12.07 21.42
C LEU A 11 -25.61 12.58 20.12
N MET A 12 -24.43 12.08 19.74
CA MET A 12 -23.81 12.39 18.44
C MET A 12 -24.55 11.71 17.27
N VAL A 13 -25.04 10.48 17.44
CA VAL A 13 -25.82 9.77 16.40
C VAL A 13 -27.23 10.36 16.26
N SER A 14 -27.86 10.80 17.35
CA SER A 14 -29.15 11.52 17.31
C SER A 14 -29.03 12.92 16.69
N ALA A 15 -27.88 13.58 16.79
CA ALA A 15 -27.62 14.87 16.13
C ALA A 15 -27.35 14.73 14.62
N ILE A 16 -26.94 13.55 14.15
CA ILE A 16 -26.80 13.22 12.72
C ILE A 16 -28.15 12.77 12.13
N ALA A 17 -29.03 12.15 12.93
CA ALA A 17 -30.39 11.81 12.52
C ALA A 17 -31.35 13.02 12.48
N ALA A 18 -31.08 14.09 13.25
CA ALA A 18 -31.92 15.29 13.29
C ALA A 18 -31.62 16.34 12.19
N SER A 19 -30.64 16.11 11.31
CA SER A 19 -30.41 16.92 10.10
C SER A 19 -31.00 16.32 8.82
N ALA A 20 -31.80 15.25 8.94
CA ALA A 20 -32.53 14.64 7.82
C ALA A 20 -33.99 15.11 7.76
N GLN A 21 -34.18 16.43 7.62
CA GLN A 21 -35.41 17.16 7.22
C GLN A 21 -35.05 18.64 7.44
N THR A 22 -34.91 19.55 6.48
CA THR A 22 -35.48 19.69 5.14
C THR A 22 -34.46 20.40 4.23
N ALA A 23 -33.96 19.69 3.23
CA ALA A 23 -33.53 20.29 1.96
C ALA A 23 -34.49 19.73 0.90
N PRO A 24 -35.05 20.55 -0.01
CA PRO A 24 -35.93 20.03 -1.03
C PRO A 24 -35.15 19.05 -1.91
N VAL A 25 -35.66 17.82 -1.98
CA VAL A 25 -35.23 16.81 -2.94
C VAL A 25 -35.38 17.43 -4.33
N ARG A 26 -34.28 17.54 -5.08
CA ARG A 26 -34.39 17.69 -6.53
C ARG A 26 -34.79 16.32 -7.06
N ASP A 27 -36.08 16.12 -7.28
CA ASP A 27 -36.60 14.99 -8.02
C ASP A 27 -36.04 15.03 -9.45
N THR A 28 -35.08 14.18 -9.73
CA THR A 28 -34.91 13.64 -11.08
C THR A 28 -35.86 12.43 -11.18
N GLY A 29 -37.15 12.69 -11.42
CA GLY A 29 -38.14 11.60 -11.43
C GLY A 29 -39.58 12.03 -11.74
N GLY A 30 -39.86 12.28 -13.02
CA GLY A 30 -41.22 12.32 -13.56
C GLY A 30 -42.01 13.62 -13.31
N PRO A 31 -42.93 13.99 -14.21
CA PRO A 31 -43.83 15.12 -13.98
C PRO A 31 -44.63 14.86 -12.71
N THR A 32 -44.73 15.87 -11.83
CA THR A 32 -45.53 15.73 -10.60
C THR A 32 -46.98 15.40 -10.94
N GLN A 33 -47.71 14.69 -10.07
CA GLN A 33 -49.09 14.26 -10.35
C GLN A 33 -50.00 15.43 -10.79
N ALA A 34 -49.79 16.63 -10.25
CA ALA A 34 -50.50 17.84 -10.65
C ALA A 34 -50.08 18.38 -12.04
N GLU A 35 -48.80 18.24 -12.41
CA GLU A 35 -48.30 18.57 -13.75
C GLU A 35 -48.74 17.54 -14.79
N ALA A 36 -48.78 16.25 -14.43
CA ALA A 36 -49.31 15.17 -15.26
C ALA A 36 -50.82 15.33 -15.47
N GLN A 37 -51.58 15.73 -14.45
CA GLN A 37 -53.00 16.06 -14.56
C GLN A 37 -53.25 17.30 -15.42
N ARG A 38 -52.47 18.38 -15.26
CA ARG A 38 -52.56 19.55 -16.15
C ARG A 38 -52.18 19.21 -17.59
N ALA A 39 -51.16 18.38 -17.79
CA ALA A 39 -50.78 17.92 -19.12
C ALA A 39 -51.88 17.04 -19.73
N LEU A 40 -52.53 16.18 -18.94
CA LEU A 40 -53.67 15.38 -19.37
C LEU A 40 -54.88 16.25 -19.73
N GLU A 41 -55.19 17.25 -18.90
CA GLU A 41 -56.29 18.21 -19.12
C GLU A 41 -56.07 19.06 -20.38
N VAL A 42 -54.82 19.44 -20.65
CA VAL A 42 -54.42 20.14 -21.88
C VAL A 42 -54.46 19.23 -23.11
N LEU A 43 -54.27 17.92 -22.94
CA LEU A 43 -54.32 16.92 -24.03
C LEU A 43 -55.73 16.37 -24.30
N GLU A 44 -56.60 16.30 -23.29
CA GLU A 44 -58.00 15.88 -23.39
C GLU A 44 -58.89 16.97 -24.01
N ASP A 45 -58.57 18.23 -23.78
CA ASP A 45 -59.30 19.37 -24.35
C ASP A 45 -58.95 19.56 -25.85
N PRO A 46 -59.90 19.33 -26.79
CA PRO A 46 -59.62 19.33 -28.22
C PRO A 46 -59.04 20.66 -28.75
N GLN A 47 -59.41 21.78 -28.11
CA GLN A 47 -58.94 23.10 -28.52
C GLN A 47 -57.50 23.38 -28.06
N LYS A 48 -57.15 23.00 -26.82
CA LYS A 48 -55.81 23.22 -26.26
C LYS A 48 -54.76 22.32 -26.92
N ARG A 49 -55.12 21.07 -27.24
CA ARG A 49 -54.26 20.15 -28.00
C ARG A 49 -53.86 20.72 -29.36
N THR A 50 -54.79 21.39 -30.05
CA THR A 50 -54.56 21.96 -31.38
C THR A 50 -53.60 23.15 -31.30
N GLN A 51 -53.75 24.01 -30.30
CA GLN A 51 -52.83 25.13 -30.05
C GLN A 51 -51.41 24.70 -29.69
N LEU A 52 -51.26 23.63 -28.88
CA LEU A 52 -49.96 23.07 -28.52
C LEU A 52 -49.23 22.50 -29.75
N ILE A 53 -49.95 21.80 -30.63
CA ILE A 53 -49.40 21.26 -31.88
C ILE A 53 -48.98 22.39 -32.82
N GLU A 54 -49.74 23.48 -32.90
CA GLU A 54 -49.37 24.65 -33.69
C GLU A 54 -48.11 25.35 -33.14
N THR A 55 -47.99 25.52 -31.83
CA THR A 55 -46.80 26.13 -31.22
C THR A 55 -45.54 25.29 -31.43
N LEU A 56 -45.65 23.97 -31.27
CA LEU A 56 -44.54 23.06 -31.53
C LEU A 56 -44.17 23.03 -33.03
N ARG A 57 -45.16 23.10 -33.93
CA ARG A 57 -44.93 23.18 -35.38
C ARG A 57 -44.33 24.52 -35.80
N ALA A 58 -44.68 25.61 -35.13
CA ALA A 58 -44.11 26.93 -35.35
C ALA A 58 -42.64 26.99 -34.89
N LEU A 59 -42.33 26.40 -33.73
CA LEU A 59 -40.96 26.27 -33.23
C LEU A 59 -40.10 25.35 -34.12
N ALA A 60 -40.65 24.24 -34.61
CA ALA A 60 -39.95 23.34 -35.52
C ALA A 60 -39.70 23.93 -36.92
N LYS A 61 -40.55 24.87 -37.38
CA LYS A 61 -40.38 25.57 -38.66
C LYS A 61 -39.43 26.79 -38.58
N ALA A 62 -39.07 27.24 -37.38
CA ALA A 62 -38.12 28.33 -37.21
C ALA A 62 -36.68 27.85 -37.52
N LYS A 63 -36.24 28.08 -38.76
CA LYS A 63 -34.86 27.82 -39.23
C LYS A 63 -33.89 28.85 -38.63
N PRO A 64 -32.68 28.49 -38.16
CA PRO A 64 -31.69 29.47 -37.68
C PRO A 64 -31.10 30.30 -38.85
N PRO A 65 -30.66 31.55 -38.60
CA PRO A 65 -30.21 32.46 -39.64
C PRO A 65 -28.89 32.01 -40.31
N PRO A 66 -28.69 32.29 -41.61
CA PRO A 66 -27.42 32.08 -42.28
C PRO A 66 -26.53 33.29 -42.01
N ASP A 67 -25.46 33.10 -41.24
CA ASP A 67 -24.16 33.78 -41.38
C ASP A 67 -23.29 33.45 -40.15
N SER A 68 -22.50 32.39 -40.24
CA SER A 68 -21.26 32.24 -39.49
C SER A 68 -20.40 31.15 -40.17
N ALA A 69 -19.62 31.59 -41.14
CA ALA A 69 -18.54 30.80 -41.69
C ALA A 69 -17.33 30.76 -40.74
N ALA A 70 -16.66 29.60 -40.69
CA ALA A 70 -15.28 29.33 -40.25
C ALA A 70 -14.93 29.21 -38.73
N ALA A 71 -15.04 27.96 -38.22
CA ALA A 71 -14.20 27.20 -37.24
C ALA A 71 -13.83 27.78 -35.83
N PRO A 72 -13.45 26.95 -34.81
CA PRO A 72 -13.36 25.49 -34.72
C PRO A 72 -14.19 24.86 -33.57
N THR A 73 -14.37 23.53 -33.63
CA THR A 73 -14.81 22.57 -32.58
C THR A 73 -15.35 23.15 -31.26
N ALA A 74 -16.68 23.16 -31.14
CA ALA A 74 -17.39 23.38 -29.88
C ALA A 74 -16.98 22.31 -28.84
N LEU A 75 -16.42 22.77 -27.73
CA LEU A 75 -16.24 21.99 -26.51
C LEU A 75 -17.62 21.57 -25.98
N GLU A 76 -17.76 20.29 -25.59
CA GLU A 76 -18.99 19.80 -24.97
C GLU A 76 -19.42 20.68 -23.76
N PRO A 77 -20.74 20.79 -23.48
CA PRO A 77 -21.28 21.68 -22.44
C PRO A 77 -20.80 21.39 -21.01
N ASN A 78 -20.06 20.30 -20.80
CA ASN A 78 -19.53 19.87 -19.50
C ASN A 78 -18.00 19.86 -19.41
N SER A 79 -17.30 20.50 -20.35
CA SER A 79 -15.85 20.61 -20.28
C SER A 79 -15.40 21.43 -19.07
N LEU A 80 -14.34 20.96 -18.41
CA LEU A 80 -13.75 21.56 -17.20
C LEU A 80 -13.43 23.06 -17.40
N GLY A 81 -13.08 23.45 -18.64
CA GLY A 81 -12.88 24.85 -19.04
C GLY A 81 -14.14 25.70 -19.06
N ALA A 82 -15.28 25.16 -19.53
CA ALA A 82 -16.55 25.88 -19.52
C ALA A 82 -17.09 26.09 -18.10
N GLN A 83 -16.89 25.11 -17.21
CA GLN A 83 -17.24 25.23 -15.79
C GLN A 83 -16.34 26.23 -15.05
N LEU A 84 -15.03 26.24 -15.35
CA LEU A 84 -14.08 27.24 -14.83
C LEU A 84 -14.41 28.65 -15.31
N LEU A 85 -14.75 28.82 -16.60
CA LEU A 85 -15.14 30.12 -17.16
C LEU A 85 -16.45 30.63 -16.57
N ALA A 86 -17.45 29.77 -16.35
CA ALA A 86 -18.71 30.14 -15.71
C ALA A 86 -18.53 30.53 -14.22
N GLN A 87 -17.60 29.88 -13.51
CA GLN A 87 -17.24 30.26 -12.15
C GLN A 87 -16.45 31.57 -12.08
N LEU A 88 -15.58 31.82 -13.06
CA LEU A 88 -14.79 33.05 -13.17
C LEU A 88 -15.63 34.25 -13.60
N SER A 89 -16.60 34.08 -14.51
CA SER A 89 -17.51 35.16 -14.93
C SER A 89 -18.44 35.60 -13.80
N GLY A 90 -18.96 34.65 -13.01
CA GLY A 90 -19.75 34.93 -11.81
C GLY A 90 -18.96 35.61 -10.68
N TRP A 91 -17.63 35.72 -10.79
CA TRP A 91 -16.77 36.44 -9.85
C TRP A 91 -16.79 37.96 -10.11
N GLY A 92 -16.88 38.37 -11.39
CA GLY A 92 -16.93 39.77 -11.80
C GLY A 92 -18.21 40.47 -11.37
N ASP A 93 -19.35 39.79 -11.51
CA ASP A 93 -20.66 40.32 -11.09
C ASP A 93 -20.78 40.45 -9.56
N ARG A 94 -20.08 39.60 -8.80
CA ARG A 94 -20.01 39.70 -7.33
C ARG A 94 -19.11 40.85 -6.89
N LEU A 95 -17.97 41.05 -7.57
CA LEU A 95 -17.05 42.18 -7.35
C LEU A 95 -17.73 43.53 -7.55
N SER A 96 -18.52 43.69 -8.62
CA SER A 96 -19.22 44.94 -8.92
C SER A 96 -20.36 45.22 -7.93
N ALA A 97 -21.13 44.20 -7.55
CA ALA A 97 -22.19 44.34 -6.55
C ALA A 97 -21.65 44.66 -5.14
N GLU A 98 -20.50 44.10 -4.75
CA GLU A 98 -19.89 44.37 -3.45
C GLU A 98 -19.20 45.73 -3.35
N THR A 99 -18.50 46.14 -4.40
CA THR A 99 -17.86 47.46 -4.45
C THR A 99 -18.89 48.58 -4.32
N ALA A 100 -20.05 48.42 -4.96
CA ALA A 100 -21.21 49.32 -4.79
C ALA A 100 -21.74 49.31 -3.34
N ALA A 101 -21.94 48.14 -2.74
CA ALA A 101 -22.45 48.04 -1.37
C ALA A 101 -21.49 48.60 -0.29
N THR A 102 -20.17 48.52 -0.50
CA THR A 102 -19.17 49.17 0.37
C THR A 102 -19.09 50.67 0.18
N ALA A 103 -19.32 51.17 -1.05
CA ALA A 103 -19.36 52.60 -1.32
C ALA A 103 -20.58 53.26 -0.65
N ASP A 104 -21.74 52.61 -0.71
CA ASP A 104 -22.98 53.07 -0.06
C ASP A 104 -22.89 53.05 1.48
N ALA A 105 -22.20 52.06 2.06
CA ALA A 105 -22.03 52.00 3.51
C ALA A 105 -21.06 53.06 4.06
N VAL A 106 -20.11 53.52 3.25
CA VAL A 106 -19.16 54.57 3.62
C VAL A 106 -19.78 55.97 3.47
N SER A 107 -20.68 56.16 2.51
CA SER A 107 -21.39 57.44 2.32
C SER A 107 -22.45 57.68 3.41
N ASP A 108 -22.99 56.64 4.04
CA ASP A 108 -23.98 56.74 5.13
C ASP A 108 -23.40 57.00 6.54
N LEU A 109 -22.07 56.94 6.70
CA LEU A 109 -21.37 57.17 7.99
C LEU A 109 -21.78 58.46 8.74
N PRO A 110 -21.97 59.63 8.10
CA PRO A 110 -22.33 60.88 8.78
C PRO A 110 -23.75 60.85 9.38
N VAL A 111 -24.71 60.24 8.67
CA VAL A 111 -26.12 60.16 9.09
C VAL A 111 -26.29 59.21 10.27
N LEU A 112 -25.44 58.17 10.34
CA LEU A 112 -25.40 57.22 11.43
C LEU A 112 -24.86 57.83 12.72
N TRP A 113 -23.82 58.66 12.63
CA TRP A 113 -23.25 59.38 13.78
C TRP A 113 -24.28 60.28 14.48
N LEU A 114 -25.05 61.03 13.69
CA LEU A 114 -26.14 61.88 14.17
C LEU A 114 -27.29 61.09 14.83
N ARG A 115 -27.52 59.83 14.42
CA ARG A 115 -28.57 58.96 15.00
C ARG A 115 -28.12 58.31 16.31
N THR A 116 -26.84 57.93 16.42
CA THR A 116 -26.23 57.46 17.68
C THR A 116 -26.17 58.56 18.74
N GLU A 117 -25.92 59.80 18.33
CA GLU A 117 -25.90 60.96 19.22
C GLU A 117 -27.28 61.25 19.82
N ARG A 118 -28.36 61.11 19.03
CA ARG A 118 -29.76 61.21 19.52
C ARG A 118 -30.17 60.05 20.42
N ALA A 119 -29.64 58.84 20.20
CA ALA A 119 -29.92 57.68 21.03
C ALA A 119 -29.30 57.80 22.44
N LEU A 120 -28.15 58.47 22.57
CA LEU A 120 -27.47 58.75 23.84
C LEU A 120 -28.18 59.81 24.70
N GLY A 121 -29.03 60.66 24.10
CA GLY A 121 -29.80 61.71 24.78
C GLY A 121 -31.13 61.25 25.42
N ASN A 122 -31.54 59.99 25.27
CA ASN A 122 -32.85 59.52 25.73
C ASN A 122 -32.79 58.97 27.18
N PRO A 123 -33.53 59.55 28.16
CA PRO A 123 -33.46 59.17 29.57
C PRO A 123 -33.90 57.72 29.88
N VAL A 124 -34.71 57.11 29.00
CA VAL A 124 -35.14 55.70 29.13
C VAL A 124 -34.00 54.73 28.78
N LEU A 125 -33.22 55.04 27.74
CA LEU A 125 -32.04 54.25 27.37
C LEU A 125 -30.92 54.36 28.42
N GLN A 126 -30.75 55.52 29.06
CA GLN A 126 -29.76 55.69 30.12
C GLN A 126 -30.04 54.80 31.34
N ARG A 127 -31.30 54.68 31.77
CA ARG A 127 -31.70 53.76 32.86
C ARG A 127 -31.54 52.29 32.48
N ALA A 128 -31.90 51.91 31.25
CA ALA A 128 -31.67 50.56 30.74
C ALA A 128 -30.17 50.22 30.65
N PHE A 129 -29.34 51.19 30.26
CA PHE A 129 -27.89 51.07 30.21
C PHE A 129 -27.28 50.90 31.60
N LEU A 130 -27.68 51.71 32.60
CA LEU A 130 -27.26 51.57 34.00
C LEU A 130 -27.67 50.21 34.60
N THR A 131 -28.89 49.73 34.27
CA THR A 131 -29.37 48.43 34.72
C THR A 131 -28.58 47.29 34.10
N ALA A 132 -28.30 47.36 32.79
CA ALA A 132 -27.43 46.42 32.12
C ALA A 132 -26.03 46.42 32.72
N LEU A 133 -25.43 47.60 32.92
CA LEU A 133 -24.07 47.79 33.43
C LEU A 133 -23.85 47.09 34.78
N TRP A 134 -24.78 47.22 35.71
CA TRP A 134 -24.68 46.54 37.02
C TRP A 134 -24.87 45.02 36.89
N GLN A 135 -25.80 44.56 36.04
CA GLN A 135 -26.00 43.12 35.78
C GLN A 135 -24.78 42.48 35.13
N PHE A 136 -24.14 43.19 34.19
CA PHE A 136 -22.83 42.83 33.64
C PHE A 136 -21.79 42.75 34.76
N ALA A 137 -21.70 43.76 35.63
CA ALA A 137 -20.73 43.78 36.72
C ALA A 137 -20.91 42.61 37.70
N LEU A 138 -22.15 42.25 38.06
CA LEU A 138 -22.42 41.11 38.94
C LEU A 138 -22.08 39.78 38.26
N VAL A 139 -22.58 39.52 37.04
CA VAL A 139 -22.37 38.25 36.34
C VAL A 139 -20.90 38.02 36.07
N PHE A 140 -20.20 39.02 35.52
CA PHE A 140 -18.77 38.89 35.24
C PHE A 140 -17.94 38.88 36.52
N GLY A 141 -18.25 39.72 37.51
CA GLY A 141 -17.55 39.75 38.79
C GLY A 141 -17.56 38.39 39.49
N ALA A 142 -18.73 37.77 39.61
CA ALA A 142 -18.87 36.43 40.19
C ALA A 142 -18.20 35.34 39.33
N ALA A 143 -18.33 35.40 38.01
CA ALA A 143 -17.70 34.44 37.10
C ALA A 143 -16.16 34.53 37.15
N PHE A 144 -15.58 35.74 37.21
CA PHE A 144 -14.14 35.94 37.34
C PHE A 144 -13.61 35.51 38.71
N LEU A 145 -14.35 35.72 39.80
CA LEU A 145 -13.97 35.28 41.15
C LEU A 145 -13.89 33.76 41.23
N LEU A 146 -14.93 33.05 40.79
CA LEU A 146 -14.98 31.59 40.82
C LEU A 146 -13.96 30.97 39.86
N GLU A 147 -13.74 31.59 38.70
CA GLU A 147 -12.65 31.21 37.81
C GLU A 147 -11.28 31.38 38.48
N TRP A 148 -11.04 32.48 39.20
CA TRP A 148 -9.78 32.70 39.90
C TRP A 148 -9.51 31.58 40.91
N PHE A 149 -10.53 31.13 41.65
CA PHE A 149 -10.44 29.95 42.51
C PHE A 149 -10.12 28.67 41.71
N ALA A 150 -10.80 28.42 40.60
CA ALA A 150 -10.53 27.25 39.75
C ALA A 150 -9.11 27.26 39.18
N ARG A 151 -8.62 28.41 38.69
CA ARG A 151 -7.23 28.56 38.21
C ARG A 151 -6.22 28.33 39.33
N SER A 152 -6.49 28.83 40.53
CA SER A 152 -5.63 28.63 41.69
C SER A 152 -5.53 27.15 42.08
N ALA A 153 -6.66 26.42 42.04
CA ALA A 153 -6.71 24.99 42.32
C ALA A 153 -5.95 24.14 41.29
N VAL A 154 -6.03 24.51 40.01
CA VAL A 154 -5.40 23.78 38.90
C VAL A 154 -3.90 24.12 38.70
N ARG A 155 -3.42 25.23 39.29
CA ARG A 155 -2.00 25.63 39.18
C ARG A 155 -1.02 24.59 39.74
N ARG A 156 -1.37 23.93 40.85
CA ARG A 156 -0.53 22.90 41.50
C ARG A 156 -0.34 21.63 40.65
N PRO A 157 -1.40 20.99 40.09
CA PRO A 157 -1.23 19.83 39.21
C PRO A 157 -0.53 20.16 37.89
N ILE A 158 -0.75 21.35 37.29
CA ILE A 158 -0.04 21.78 36.09
C ILE A 158 1.48 21.85 36.33
N LEU A 159 1.91 22.44 37.47
CA LEU A 159 3.33 22.52 37.82
C LEU A 159 3.94 21.14 38.11
N ARG A 160 3.17 20.19 38.66
CA ARG A 160 3.63 18.80 38.88
C ARG A 160 3.81 18.02 37.57
N LEU A 161 2.90 18.19 36.62
CA LEU A 161 3.03 17.62 35.27
C LEU A 161 4.22 18.21 34.51
N ALA A 162 4.54 19.48 34.74
CA ALA A 162 5.72 20.14 34.19
C ALA A 162 7.05 19.71 34.87
N ALA A 163 6.98 19.20 36.10
CA ALA A 163 8.14 18.76 36.89
C ALA A 163 8.39 17.24 36.82
N ALA A 164 7.57 16.47 36.11
CA ALA A 164 7.75 15.02 35.97
C ALA A 164 9.11 14.71 35.28
N PRO A 165 9.96 13.83 35.85
CA PRO A 165 11.25 13.50 35.25
C PRO A 165 11.05 12.79 33.91
N GLU A 166 11.87 13.11 32.89
CA GLU A 166 12.07 12.19 31.77
C GLU A 166 12.68 10.91 32.37
N SER A 167 11.88 9.88 32.58
CA SER A 167 12.39 8.56 32.95
C SER A 167 13.20 8.01 31.77
N GLY A 168 14.48 8.36 31.72
CA GLY A 168 15.47 7.80 30.80
C GLY A 168 16.23 8.82 29.95
N SER A 169 16.98 9.74 30.56
CA SER A 169 18.09 10.44 29.88
C SER A 169 19.20 10.87 30.84
N GLY A 170 19.76 9.90 31.59
CA GLY A 170 21.16 9.98 31.97
C GLY A 170 22.02 9.87 30.70
N THR A 171 22.85 10.89 30.45
CA THR A 171 23.99 10.86 29.49
C THR A 171 23.66 10.44 28.05
N ALA A 172 22.92 11.26 27.31
CA ALA A 172 22.91 11.20 25.84
C ALA A 172 22.97 12.60 25.23
N ALA A 173 24.07 13.30 25.49
CA ALA A 173 24.56 14.27 24.52
C ALA A 173 24.86 13.50 23.21
N ALA A 174 24.37 14.02 22.08
CA ALA A 174 24.68 13.57 20.71
C ALA A 174 24.26 12.13 20.31
N SER A 175 22.96 11.86 20.15
CA SER A 175 22.49 10.78 19.25
C SER A 175 21.44 11.28 18.25
N PRO A 176 21.53 10.92 16.95
CA PRO A 176 20.65 11.41 15.89
C PRO A 176 19.37 10.55 15.79
N LEU A 177 18.57 10.51 16.85
CA LEU A 177 17.26 9.85 16.77
C LEU A 177 16.22 10.81 16.12
N PRO A 178 15.45 10.37 15.11
CA PRO A 178 14.52 11.22 14.38
C PRO A 178 13.46 11.84 15.30
N GLY A 179 13.19 13.13 15.13
CA GLY A 179 12.35 13.95 16.03
C GLY A 179 10.93 13.42 16.28
N ALA A 180 10.43 12.50 15.46
CA ALA A 180 9.11 11.88 15.60
C ALA A 180 8.94 11.03 16.88
N LEU A 181 9.99 10.31 17.30
CA LEU A 181 9.96 9.47 18.51
C LEU A 181 9.96 10.28 19.82
N ARG A 182 10.49 11.51 19.78
CA ARG A 182 10.47 12.45 20.91
C ARG A 182 9.10 13.12 21.07
N LEU A 183 8.43 13.40 19.95
CA LEU A 183 7.08 14.00 19.95
C LEU A 183 6.00 13.06 20.51
N SER A 184 6.08 11.77 20.19
CA SER A 184 5.08 10.77 20.60
C SER A 184 5.05 10.55 22.12
N ARG A 185 6.18 10.71 22.81
CA ARG A 185 6.26 10.64 24.27
C ARG A 185 5.74 11.89 24.98
N ARG A 186 5.69 13.05 24.30
CA ARG A 186 5.28 14.36 24.88
C ARG A 186 3.79 14.67 24.69
N LEU A 187 3.15 14.05 23.68
CA LEU A 187 1.73 14.23 23.36
C LEU A 187 0.76 14.00 24.55
N PRO A 188 0.86 12.92 25.35
CA PRO A 188 -0.09 12.69 26.44
C PRO A 188 0.01 13.74 27.56
N PHE A 189 1.21 14.23 27.84
CA PHE A 189 1.43 15.28 28.85
C PHE A 189 0.96 16.65 28.38
N ALA A 190 1.15 16.99 27.11
CA ALA A 190 0.60 18.21 26.50
C ALA A 190 -0.93 18.20 26.50
N LEU A 191 -1.54 17.06 26.19
CA LEU A 191 -3.00 16.88 26.17
C LEU A 191 -3.59 16.92 27.59
N GLY A 192 -2.90 16.32 28.57
CA GLY A 192 -3.25 16.42 29.99
C GLY A 192 -3.21 17.87 30.51
N ARG A 193 -2.23 18.67 30.07
CA ARG A 193 -2.16 20.10 30.38
C ARG A 193 -3.32 20.88 29.78
N LEU A 194 -3.64 20.66 28.50
CA LEU A 194 -4.77 21.32 27.84
C LEU A 194 -6.09 21.02 28.55
N LEU A 195 -6.33 19.77 28.95
CA LEU A 195 -7.53 19.40 29.72
C LEU A 195 -7.62 20.17 31.05
N LEU A 196 -6.50 20.35 31.75
CA LEU A 196 -6.44 21.13 32.98
C LEU A 196 -6.67 22.63 32.73
N GLU A 197 -6.08 23.20 31.67
CA GLU A 197 -6.27 24.61 31.29
C GLU A 197 -7.71 24.94 30.86
N LEU A 198 -8.48 23.96 30.37
CA LEU A 198 -9.89 24.13 30.01
C LEU A 198 -10.85 24.11 31.22
N ILE A 199 -10.46 23.55 32.36
CA ILE A 199 -11.34 23.46 33.55
C ILE A 199 -11.79 24.86 34.03
N PRO A 200 -10.91 25.85 34.26
CA PRO A 200 -11.34 27.19 34.66
C PRO A 200 -12.21 27.89 33.61
N VAL A 201 -11.96 27.63 32.32
CA VAL A 201 -12.76 28.17 31.22
C VAL A 201 -14.17 27.58 31.23
N ALA A 202 -14.31 26.27 31.47
CA ALA A 202 -15.59 25.60 31.62
C ALA A 202 -16.37 26.10 32.85
N VAL A 203 -15.68 26.33 33.98
CA VAL A 203 -16.26 26.92 35.20
C VAL A 203 -16.79 28.33 34.91
N PHE A 204 -15.99 29.19 34.26
CA PHE A 204 -16.43 30.52 33.84
C PHE A 204 -17.66 30.48 32.93
N ALA A 205 -17.67 29.58 31.94
CA ALA A 205 -18.79 29.41 31.02
C ALA A 205 -20.08 28.96 31.75
N ALA A 206 -19.97 27.97 32.62
CA ALA A 206 -21.11 27.42 33.36
C ALA A 206 -21.73 28.47 34.30
N ILE A 207 -20.89 29.19 35.05
CA ILE A 207 -21.34 30.23 35.98
C ILE A 207 -21.87 31.45 35.23
N GLY A 208 -21.19 31.89 34.17
CA GLY A 208 -21.65 32.99 33.33
C GLY A 208 -23.01 32.72 32.72
N ASN A 209 -23.25 31.50 32.21
CA ASN A 209 -24.56 31.09 31.69
C ASN A 209 -25.63 31.00 32.79
N LEU A 210 -25.31 30.40 33.95
CA LEU A 210 -26.24 30.23 35.06
C LEU A 210 -26.65 31.59 35.67
N LEU A 211 -25.69 32.48 35.93
CA LEU A 211 -25.98 33.81 36.47
C LEU A 211 -26.68 34.69 35.44
N ALA A 212 -26.34 34.60 34.15
CA ALA A 212 -27.07 35.31 33.10
C ALA A 212 -28.54 34.88 33.01
N ALA A 213 -28.84 33.60 33.29
CA ALA A 213 -30.21 33.08 33.31
C ALA A 213 -31.03 33.55 34.52
N ILE A 214 -30.37 33.85 35.64
CA ILE A 214 -31.02 34.26 36.90
C ILE A 214 -31.16 35.79 36.99
N VAL A 215 -30.13 36.53 36.59
CA VAL A 215 -29.97 37.97 36.88
C VAL A 215 -30.49 38.85 35.75
N ALA A 216 -30.49 38.37 34.51
CA ALA A 216 -30.81 39.17 33.32
C ALA A 216 -31.98 38.59 32.51
N ASN A 217 -32.77 39.47 31.91
CA ASN A 217 -33.95 39.13 31.11
C ASN A 217 -33.85 39.70 29.68
N GLY A 218 -34.49 39.02 28.73
CA GLY A 218 -34.62 39.48 27.33
C GLY A 218 -33.28 39.79 26.65
N THR A 219 -33.18 40.97 26.05
CA THR A 219 -32.02 41.44 25.28
C THR A 219 -30.73 41.51 26.10
N ILE A 220 -30.80 41.89 27.38
CA ILE A 220 -29.62 42.03 28.26
C ILE A 220 -28.99 40.65 28.51
N ARG A 221 -29.81 39.61 28.69
CA ARG A 221 -29.32 38.23 28.82
C ARG A 221 -28.58 37.78 27.56
N LEU A 222 -29.11 38.06 26.36
CA LEU A 222 -28.44 37.72 25.10
C LEU A 222 -27.11 38.47 24.95
N ALA A 223 -27.04 39.73 25.38
CA ALA A 223 -25.80 40.52 25.35
C ALA A 223 -24.74 39.97 26.33
N ILE A 224 -25.15 39.59 27.54
CA ILE A 224 -24.28 38.92 28.53
C ILE A 224 -23.77 37.58 27.97
N LEU A 225 -24.65 36.74 27.41
CA LEU A 225 -24.27 35.45 26.84
C LEU A 225 -23.32 35.59 25.65
N THR A 226 -23.52 36.60 24.81
CA THR A 226 -22.63 36.92 23.69
C THR A 226 -21.22 37.24 24.19
N LEU A 227 -21.12 38.07 25.24
CA LEU A 227 -19.84 38.45 25.83
C LEU A 227 -19.17 37.28 26.59
N VAL A 228 -19.96 36.45 27.29
CA VAL A 228 -19.47 35.22 27.94
C VAL A 228 -18.89 34.27 26.88
N ASN A 229 -19.61 34.04 25.78
CA ASN A 229 -19.16 33.20 24.68
C ASN A 229 -17.87 33.74 24.03
N ALA A 230 -17.76 35.06 23.87
CA ALA A 230 -16.54 35.69 23.35
C ALA A 230 -15.34 35.51 24.29
N CYS A 231 -15.52 35.65 25.60
CA CYS A 231 -14.49 35.39 26.60
C CYS A 231 -14.06 33.91 26.61
N VAL A 232 -15.02 32.98 26.50
CA VAL A 232 -14.75 31.54 26.41
C VAL A 232 -13.97 31.23 25.14
N ALA A 233 -14.44 31.70 23.98
CA ALA A 233 -13.79 31.50 22.69
C ALA A 233 -12.35 32.03 22.70
N TYR A 234 -12.13 33.25 23.21
CA TYR A 234 -10.81 33.84 23.38
C TYR A 234 -9.87 32.94 24.18
N ARG A 235 -10.34 32.40 25.32
CA ARG A 235 -9.52 31.58 26.21
C ARG A 235 -9.26 30.18 25.69
N VAL A 236 -10.23 29.56 25.02
CA VAL A 236 -10.04 28.25 24.37
C VAL A 236 -8.98 28.35 23.28
N VAL A 237 -9.06 29.39 22.43
CA VAL A 237 -8.07 29.62 21.37
C VAL A 237 -6.67 29.84 21.95
N LEU A 238 -6.56 30.60 23.05
CA LEU A 238 -5.26 30.78 23.72
C LEU A 238 -4.75 29.51 24.40
N ALA A 239 -5.60 28.71 25.06
CA ALA A 239 -5.17 27.44 25.66
C ALA A 239 -4.64 26.46 24.60
N ILE A 240 -5.29 26.40 23.42
CA ILE A 240 -4.83 25.61 22.29
C ILE A 240 -3.50 26.16 21.76
N GLY A 241 -3.41 27.48 21.57
CA GLY A 241 -2.17 28.13 21.12
C GLY A 241 -0.99 27.93 22.07
N ASP A 242 -1.25 28.04 23.37
CA ASP A 242 -0.26 27.83 24.43
C ASP A 242 0.14 26.36 24.55
N MET A 243 -0.72 25.40 24.22
CA MET A 243 -0.32 23.99 24.09
C MET A 243 0.66 23.80 22.91
N MET A 244 0.39 24.44 21.76
CA MET A 244 1.21 24.26 20.56
C MET A 244 2.57 24.97 20.65
N ILE A 245 2.61 26.18 21.21
CA ILE A 245 3.75 27.10 21.15
C ILE A 245 4.44 27.25 22.53
N SER A 246 3.69 27.16 23.63
CA SER A 246 4.13 27.12 25.04
C SER A 246 5.30 28.07 25.41
N PRO A 247 5.07 29.39 25.53
CA PRO A 247 6.13 30.38 25.82
C PRO A 247 6.75 30.25 27.23
N ARG A 248 6.01 29.72 28.22
CA ARG A 248 6.45 29.72 29.63
C ARG A 248 7.17 28.45 30.09
N LEU A 249 7.15 27.38 29.27
CA LEU A 249 7.69 26.05 29.62
C LEU A 249 8.31 25.41 28.37
N GLY A 250 9.56 25.77 28.04
CA GLY A 250 10.25 25.26 26.83
C GLY A 250 10.39 23.74 26.75
N ARG A 251 10.25 23.02 27.87
CA ARG A 251 10.38 21.55 27.96
C ARG A 251 9.21 20.76 27.33
N LEU A 252 8.02 21.34 27.24
CA LEU A 252 6.79 20.69 26.73
C LEU A 252 6.37 21.17 25.33
N ARG A 253 7.23 21.95 24.66
CA ARG A 253 6.97 22.57 23.37
C ARG A 253 6.82 21.52 22.25
N LEU A 254 5.69 21.55 21.53
CA LEU A 254 5.37 20.63 20.43
C LEU A 254 5.98 21.06 19.09
N LEU A 255 6.07 22.37 18.84
CA LEU A 255 6.67 22.95 17.63
C LEU A 255 8.04 23.55 17.96
N TYR A 256 9.13 22.99 17.44
CA TYR A 256 10.48 23.53 17.65
C TYR A 256 10.60 24.91 16.98
N THR A 257 10.73 25.98 17.76
CA THR A 257 11.10 27.33 17.28
C THR A 257 11.92 27.98 18.38
N ASP A 258 12.48 29.15 18.12
CA ASP A 258 13.24 29.90 19.12
C ASP A 258 12.31 30.46 20.23
N ASP A 259 12.85 30.81 21.39
CA ASP A 259 12.07 31.35 22.52
C ASP A 259 11.45 32.72 22.14
N ALA A 260 12.23 33.58 21.47
CA ALA A 260 11.75 34.84 20.91
C ALA A 260 10.65 34.65 19.84
N GLY A 261 10.68 33.53 19.11
CA GLY A 261 9.66 33.19 18.11
C GLY A 261 8.33 32.72 18.74
N ALA A 262 8.40 32.05 19.88
CA ALA A 262 7.23 31.63 20.65
C ALA A 262 6.49 32.83 21.25
N ASP A 263 7.21 33.75 21.90
CA ASP A 263 6.63 34.95 22.49
C ASP A 263 5.96 35.84 21.44
N TYR A 264 6.60 35.99 20.29
CA TYR A 264 6.02 36.72 19.15
C TYR A 264 4.72 36.06 18.66
N ALA A 265 4.72 34.75 18.46
CA ALA A 265 3.54 34.04 17.96
C ALA A 265 2.37 34.09 18.95
N THR A 266 2.63 33.92 20.26
CA THR A 266 1.60 34.05 21.29
C THR A 266 1.06 35.48 21.39
N ALA A 267 1.92 36.50 21.30
CA ALA A 267 1.47 37.90 21.32
C ALA A 267 0.56 38.25 20.12
N TRP A 268 0.87 37.72 18.94
CA TRP A 268 0.03 37.93 17.75
C TRP A 268 -1.26 37.11 17.77
N LEU A 269 -1.21 35.88 18.27
CA LEU A 269 -2.42 35.08 18.52
C LEU A 269 -3.37 35.83 19.45
N GLN A 270 -2.86 36.37 20.57
CA GLN A 270 -3.65 37.20 21.48
C GLN A 270 -4.28 38.41 20.78
N ARG A 271 -3.52 39.17 20.00
CA ARG A 271 -4.03 40.36 19.30
C ARG A 271 -5.13 40.01 18.29
N VAL A 272 -4.90 39.00 17.46
CA VAL A 272 -5.87 38.54 16.44
C VAL A 272 -7.14 38.02 17.12
N THR A 273 -7.01 37.14 18.11
CA THR A 273 -8.17 36.57 18.81
C THR A 273 -8.92 37.63 19.62
N THR A 274 -8.24 38.61 20.22
CA THR A 274 -8.91 39.72 20.94
C THR A 274 -9.78 40.52 19.99
N ILE A 275 -9.24 40.94 18.85
CA ILE A 275 -9.97 41.76 17.87
C ILE A 275 -11.12 40.97 17.25
N ALA A 276 -10.89 39.69 16.92
CA ALA A 276 -11.93 38.83 16.35
C ALA A 276 -13.07 38.54 17.35
N ALA A 277 -12.74 38.10 18.57
CA ALA A 277 -13.74 37.68 19.55
C ALA A 277 -14.51 38.87 20.14
N PHE A 278 -13.81 39.92 20.59
CA PHE A 278 -14.48 41.08 21.18
C PHE A 278 -15.07 42.03 20.14
N GLY A 279 -14.46 42.14 18.95
CA GLY A 279 -15.03 42.91 17.85
C GLY A 279 -16.37 42.33 17.39
N SER A 280 -16.43 41.01 17.16
CA SER A 280 -17.68 40.33 16.78
C SER A 280 -18.74 40.39 17.88
N ALA A 281 -18.34 40.24 19.15
CA ALA A 281 -19.24 40.39 20.29
C ALA A 281 -19.81 41.82 20.39
N ALA A 282 -18.98 42.84 20.21
CA ALA A 282 -19.42 44.24 20.22
C ALA A 282 -20.41 44.53 19.08
N ALA A 283 -20.13 44.00 17.87
CA ALA A 283 -21.05 44.11 16.73
C ALA A 283 -22.40 43.46 17.02
N GLN A 284 -22.39 42.26 17.59
CA GLN A 284 -23.59 41.50 17.92
C GLN A 284 -24.39 42.12 19.07
N ILE A 285 -23.73 42.69 20.08
CA ILE A 285 -24.38 43.47 21.13
C ILE A 285 -25.01 44.73 20.54
N GLY A 286 -24.35 45.39 19.58
CA GLY A 286 -24.94 46.51 18.82
C GLY A 286 -26.24 46.11 18.14
N LEU A 287 -26.27 44.98 17.42
CA LEU A 287 -27.49 44.44 16.79
C LEU A 287 -28.60 44.21 17.82
N LEU A 288 -28.27 43.64 18.98
CA LEU A 288 -29.22 43.40 20.07
C LEU A 288 -29.79 44.70 20.64
N LEU A 289 -29.01 45.78 20.65
CA LEU A 289 -29.42 47.12 21.08
C LEU A 289 -30.19 47.90 20.00
N GLY A 290 -30.52 47.26 18.87
CA GLY A 290 -31.32 47.85 17.79
C GLY A 290 -30.50 48.47 16.65
N LEU A 291 -29.22 48.14 16.53
CA LEU A 291 -28.41 48.53 15.37
C LEU A 291 -28.95 47.88 14.10
N ASP A 292 -28.98 48.64 13.00
CA ASP A 292 -29.46 48.15 11.71
C ASP A 292 -28.68 46.89 11.23
N PRO A 293 -29.35 45.85 10.71
CA PRO A 293 -28.69 44.64 10.23
C PRO A 293 -27.70 44.85 9.07
N GLY A 294 -27.82 45.94 8.31
CA GLY A 294 -26.82 46.38 7.34
C GLY A 294 -25.53 46.82 8.02
N ILE A 295 -25.62 47.66 9.05
CA ILE A 295 -24.46 48.15 9.80
C ILE A 295 -23.73 47.01 10.51
N TYR A 296 -24.47 46.08 11.11
CA TYR A 296 -23.88 44.88 11.72
C TYR A 296 -23.02 44.09 10.72
N ARG A 297 -23.51 43.90 9.50
CA ARG A 297 -22.78 43.20 8.43
C ARG A 297 -21.55 43.99 7.99
N THR A 298 -21.66 45.30 7.83
CA THR A 298 -20.51 46.17 7.50
C THR A 298 -19.45 46.16 8.59
N LEU A 299 -19.86 46.23 9.86
CA LEU A 299 -18.95 46.21 11.01
C LEU A 299 -18.22 44.87 11.11
N LEU A 300 -18.92 43.75 10.92
CA LEU A 300 -18.30 42.43 10.85
C LEU A 300 -17.31 42.30 9.68
N ARG A 301 -17.63 42.89 8.51
CA ARG A 301 -16.72 42.95 7.35
C ARG A 301 -15.44 43.73 7.65
N LEU A 302 -15.57 44.87 8.32
CA LEU A 302 -14.42 45.67 8.76
C LEU A 302 -13.58 44.93 9.79
N ILE A 303 -14.19 44.27 10.79
CA ILE A 303 -13.47 43.46 11.78
C ILE A 303 -12.73 42.30 11.11
N ALA A 304 -13.38 41.60 10.19
CA ALA A 304 -12.75 40.51 9.43
C ALA A 304 -11.60 41.01 8.54
N LEU A 305 -11.72 42.21 7.95
CA LEU A 305 -10.66 42.83 7.17
C LEU A 305 -9.46 43.18 8.04
N ILE A 306 -9.69 43.74 9.22
CA ILE A 306 -8.64 44.01 10.22
C ILE A 306 -7.94 42.71 10.62
N VAL A 307 -8.70 41.64 10.88
CA VAL A 307 -8.14 40.32 11.19
C VAL A 307 -7.30 39.77 10.02
N ALA A 308 -7.78 39.85 8.79
CA ALA A 308 -7.05 39.43 7.60
C ALA A 308 -5.76 40.23 7.40
N ALA A 309 -5.79 41.55 7.62
CA ALA A 309 -4.61 42.41 7.57
C ALA A 309 -3.59 42.06 8.66
N LEU A 310 -4.04 41.76 9.88
CA LEU A 310 -3.16 41.31 10.97
C LEU A 310 -2.51 39.96 10.64
N LEU A 311 -3.25 39.01 10.06
CA LEU A 311 -2.70 37.73 9.60
C LEU A 311 -1.68 37.93 8.47
N ALA A 312 -1.97 38.82 7.51
CA ALA A 312 -1.03 39.20 6.45
C ALA A 312 0.27 39.81 7.01
N LEU A 313 0.17 40.67 8.04
CA LEU A 313 1.33 41.22 8.75
C LEU A 313 2.15 40.13 9.45
N VAL A 314 1.49 39.15 10.08
CA VAL A 314 2.17 37.99 10.70
C VAL A 314 2.93 37.19 9.64
N VAL A 315 2.31 36.89 8.49
CA VAL A 315 2.94 36.18 7.37
C VAL A 315 4.16 36.94 6.85
N MET A 316 4.03 38.25 6.64
CA MET A 316 5.12 39.10 6.13
C MET A 316 6.30 39.17 7.10
N ARG A 317 6.04 39.17 8.40
CA ARG A 317 7.09 39.24 9.42
C ARG A 317 7.76 37.88 9.67
N THR A 318 7.02 36.79 9.53
CA THR A 318 7.55 35.42 9.66
C THR A 318 8.19 34.89 8.36
N ARG A 319 8.12 35.65 7.25
CA ARG A 319 8.64 35.28 5.92
C ARG A 319 10.01 34.63 5.92
N ARG A 320 10.98 35.24 6.63
CA ARG A 320 12.39 34.81 6.63
C ARG A 320 12.60 33.57 7.51
N GLY A 321 11.92 33.51 8.66
CA GLY A 321 12.03 32.38 9.59
C GLY A 321 11.45 31.09 9.02
N VAL A 322 10.26 31.16 8.43
CA VAL A 322 9.62 30.01 7.77
C VAL A 322 10.35 29.64 6.48
N ALA A 323 10.84 30.61 5.70
CA ALA A 323 11.67 30.32 4.53
C ALA A 323 12.96 29.57 4.93
N ALA A 324 13.63 29.98 6.01
CA ALA A 324 14.82 29.28 6.49
C ALA A 324 14.50 27.84 6.95
N TYR A 325 13.36 27.64 7.62
CA TYR A 325 12.90 26.33 8.04
C TYR A 325 12.55 25.41 6.85
N LEU A 326 11.79 25.94 5.87
CA LEU A 326 11.44 25.23 4.64
C LEU A 326 12.66 24.84 3.83
N ARG A 327 13.74 25.63 3.86
CA ARG A 327 14.96 25.34 3.10
C ARG A 327 15.73 24.11 3.58
N GLY A 328 15.60 23.70 4.84
CA GLY A 328 16.06 22.41 5.40
C GLY A 328 17.55 22.05 5.20
N GLY A 329 18.26 21.69 6.26
CA GLY A 329 19.69 21.38 6.20
C GLY A 329 20.04 20.09 5.45
N SER A 330 20.51 20.23 4.21
CA SER A 330 21.60 19.45 3.57
C SER A 330 21.66 19.81 2.08
N ALA A 331 22.78 20.40 1.64
CA ALA A 331 22.98 20.93 0.29
C ALA A 331 23.08 19.87 -0.84
N HIS A 332 22.96 18.58 -0.52
CA HIS A 332 23.23 17.46 -1.43
C HIS A 332 21.98 16.74 -1.95
N ASP A 333 20.78 17.33 -1.80
CA ASP A 333 19.52 16.68 -2.17
C ASP A 333 18.92 17.32 -3.43
N GLY A 334 18.59 16.52 -4.47
CA GLY A 334 18.07 17.00 -5.76
C GLY A 334 16.75 17.78 -5.66
N THR A 335 16.06 17.67 -4.53
CA THR A 335 14.83 18.39 -4.18
C THR A 335 15.08 19.82 -3.67
N ALA A 336 16.33 20.21 -3.42
CA ALA A 336 16.69 21.52 -2.87
C ALA A 336 16.24 22.69 -3.77
N ARG A 337 16.22 22.50 -5.10
CA ARG A 337 15.81 23.53 -6.06
C ARG A 337 14.33 23.89 -5.94
N TRP A 338 13.46 22.87 -5.90
CA TRP A 338 12.02 23.02 -5.70
C TRP A 338 11.70 23.54 -4.30
N ARG A 339 12.40 23.03 -3.27
CA ARG A 339 12.24 23.46 -1.88
C ARG A 339 12.64 24.93 -1.67
N ASN A 340 13.73 25.38 -2.30
CA ASN A 340 14.17 26.78 -2.26
C ASN A 340 13.20 27.70 -3.00
N GLY A 341 12.65 27.25 -4.14
CA GLY A 341 11.61 27.97 -4.87
C GLY A 341 10.36 28.16 -4.01
N LEU A 342 9.85 27.08 -3.41
CA LEU A 342 8.67 27.11 -2.52
C LEU A 342 8.92 27.96 -1.28
N ALA A 343 10.12 27.89 -0.69
CA ALA A 343 10.54 28.73 0.43
C ALA A 343 10.66 30.22 0.06
N ALA A 344 10.84 30.57 -1.21
CA ALA A 344 10.85 31.95 -1.68
C ALA A 344 9.44 32.48 -1.98
N THR A 345 8.52 31.62 -2.41
CA THR A 345 7.17 32.03 -2.87
C THR A 345 6.05 31.80 -1.87
N TRP A 346 6.27 31.06 -0.78
CA TRP A 346 5.21 30.69 0.18
C TRP A 346 4.42 31.88 0.73
N HIS A 347 5.07 33.03 0.98
CA HIS A 347 4.38 34.20 1.53
C HIS A 347 3.37 34.81 0.54
N TYR A 348 3.60 34.67 -0.77
CA TYR A 348 2.68 35.19 -1.78
C TYR A 348 1.45 34.29 -1.84
N LEU A 349 1.65 32.97 -1.80
CA LEU A 349 0.56 32.00 -1.74
C LEU A 349 -0.28 32.18 -0.46
N ALA A 350 0.36 32.41 0.69
CA ALA A 350 -0.32 32.66 1.95
C ALA A 350 -1.10 33.98 1.93
N LEU A 351 -0.53 35.07 1.39
CA LEU A 351 -1.22 36.35 1.26
C LEU A 351 -2.41 36.28 0.30
N VAL A 352 -2.24 35.63 -0.85
CA VAL A 352 -3.33 35.39 -1.82
C VAL A 352 -4.42 34.54 -1.20
N ALA A 353 -4.09 33.51 -0.43
CA ALA A 353 -5.08 32.68 0.27
C ALA A 353 -5.84 33.46 1.35
N ILE A 354 -5.15 34.31 2.13
CA ILE A 354 -5.79 35.17 3.13
C ILE A 354 -6.72 36.19 2.46
N ALA A 355 -6.26 36.83 1.38
CA ALA A 355 -7.06 37.80 0.62
C ALA A 355 -8.28 37.14 -0.04
N ALA A 356 -8.10 35.99 -0.70
CA ALA A 356 -9.19 35.22 -1.30
C ALA A 356 -10.16 34.70 -0.24
N GLY A 357 -9.67 34.23 0.91
CA GLY A 357 -10.50 33.78 2.02
C GLY A 357 -11.36 34.91 2.61
N TRP A 358 -10.78 36.10 2.78
CA TRP A 358 -11.55 37.28 3.18
C TRP A 358 -12.58 37.67 2.12
N PHE A 359 -12.19 37.69 0.84
CA PHE A 359 -13.06 38.06 -0.27
C PHE A 359 -14.28 37.12 -0.39
N VAL A 360 -14.05 35.80 -0.33
CA VAL A 360 -15.11 34.78 -0.35
C VAL A 360 -16.06 34.93 0.85
N TRP A 361 -15.52 35.23 2.04
CA TRP A 361 -16.33 35.44 3.23
C TRP A 361 -17.11 36.76 3.19
N ALA A 362 -16.54 37.82 2.61
CA ALA A 362 -17.19 39.11 2.43
C ALA A 362 -18.37 39.01 1.44
N ALA A 363 -18.20 38.25 0.35
CA ALA A 363 -19.12 38.08 -0.80
C ALA A 363 -20.49 37.45 -0.53
N GLY A 364 -20.83 37.14 0.73
CA GLY A 364 -22.23 37.17 1.15
C GLY A 364 -23.04 35.88 1.05
N GLU A 365 -22.47 34.71 1.32
CA GLU A 365 -23.30 33.56 1.72
C GLU A 365 -23.59 33.62 3.23
N ARG A 366 -24.88 33.49 3.60
CA ARG A 366 -25.41 33.59 4.98
C ARG A 366 -24.87 32.54 5.98
N ASN A 367 -23.78 31.85 5.67
CA ASN A 367 -23.19 30.79 6.48
C ASN A 367 -21.73 31.14 6.86
N ALA A 368 -21.55 32.08 7.80
CA ALA A 368 -20.24 32.31 8.45
C ALA A 368 -19.65 31.02 9.06
N ILE A 369 -20.52 30.06 9.41
CA ILE A 369 -20.18 28.72 9.89
C ILE A 369 -19.55 27.86 8.79
N GLY A 370 -19.91 28.06 7.51
CA GLY A 370 -19.38 27.31 6.36
C GLY A 370 -17.93 27.66 6.05
N GLY A 371 -17.58 28.95 6.01
CA GLY A 371 -16.20 29.39 5.80
C GLY A 371 -15.26 28.95 6.94
N LEU A 372 -15.73 29.05 8.20
CA LEU A 372 -14.98 28.54 9.36
C LEU A 372 -14.82 27.01 9.29
N ARG A 373 -15.85 26.27 8.87
CA ARG A 373 -15.79 24.81 8.67
C ARG A 373 -14.77 24.41 7.60
N LEU A 374 -14.62 25.19 6.52
CA LEU A 374 -13.61 24.95 5.49
C LEU A 374 -12.20 25.16 6.03
N VAL A 375 -11.95 26.25 6.75
CA VAL A 375 -10.62 26.55 7.33
C VAL A 375 -10.25 25.56 8.45
N ILE A 376 -11.18 25.26 9.36
CA ILE A 376 -10.96 24.26 10.41
C ILE A 376 -10.82 22.87 9.80
N GLY A 377 -11.65 22.52 8.81
CA GLY A 377 -11.59 21.22 8.14
C GLY A 377 -10.27 21.01 7.40
N THR A 378 -9.75 22.03 6.70
CA THR A 378 -8.45 21.94 6.01
C THR A 378 -7.31 21.76 7.00
N ALA A 379 -7.30 22.55 8.08
CA ALA A 379 -6.33 22.38 9.16
C ALA A 379 -6.43 20.99 9.80
N LEU A 380 -7.63 20.49 10.07
CA LEU A 380 -7.87 19.16 10.66
C LEU A 380 -7.37 18.04 9.75
N ILE A 381 -7.66 18.11 8.44
CA ILE A 381 -7.21 17.10 7.47
C ILE A 381 -5.68 17.09 7.37
N LEU A 382 -5.03 18.26 7.33
CA LEU A 382 -3.56 18.34 7.29
C LEU A 382 -2.92 17.82 8.58
N VAL A 383 -3.49 18.14 9.75
CA VAL A 383 -3.02 17.62 11.04
C VAL A 383 -3.24 16.11 11.12
N ALA A 384 -4.41 15.62 10.72
CA ALA A 384 -4.72 14.19 10.69
C ALA A 384 -3.78 13.42 9.74
N ALA A 385 -3.57 13.92 8.51
CA ALA A 385 -2.63 13.35 7.56
C ALA A 385 -1.20 13.31 8.13
N ARG A 386 -0.78 14.38 8.81
CA ARG A 386 0.53 14.43 9.47
C ARG A 386 0.65 13.43 10.61
N LEU A 387 -0.39 13.29 11.44
CA LEU A 387 -0.43 12.31 12.53
C LEU A 387 -0.41 10.87 11.99
N ILE A 388 -1.17 10.58 10.93
CA ILE A 388 -1.19 9.29 10.25
C ILE A 388 0.20 8.97 9.67
N ALA A 389 0.85 9.93 9.00
CA ALA A 389 2.22 9.75 8.50
C ALA A 389 3.19 9.43 9.62
N ILE A 390 3.11 10.12 10.76
CA ILE A 390 3.97 9.85 11.92
C ILE A 390 3.69 8.45 12.50
N LEU A 391 2.43 8.04 12.59
CA LEU A 391 2.04 6.73 13.13
C LEU A 391 2.51 5.59 12.22
N VAL A 392 2.21 5.68 10.91
CA VAL A 392 2.53 4.66 9.91
C VAL A 392 4.03 4.52 9.75
N LEU A 393 4.76 5.63 9.61
CA LEU A 393 6.22 5.60 9.49
C LEU A 393 6.87 5.13 10.81
N GLY A 394 6.34 5.54 11.96
CA GLY A 394 6.82 5.09 13.26
C GLY A 394 6.59 3.59 13.50
N LEU A 395 5.47 3.04 13.01
CA LEU A 395 5.20 1.59 13.02
C LEU A 395 6.11 0.83 12.07
N LEU A 396 6.37 1.37 10.87
CA LEU A 396 7.27 0.78 9.88
C LEU A 396 8.71 0.69 10.44
N ASP A 397 9.21 1.77 11.04
CA ASP A 397 10.51 1.79 11.71
C ASP A 397 10.54 0.84 12.92
N ARG A 398 9.46 0.77 13.70
CA ARG A 398 9.37 -0.16 14.84
C ARG A 398 9.34 -1.62 14.42
N ALA A 399 8.62 -1.97 13.35
CA ALA A 399 8.58 -3.31 12.78
C ALA A 399 9.97 -3.73 12.25
N ALA A 400 10.68 -2.79 11.62
CA ALA A 400 12.05 -2.99 11.20
C ALA A 400 13.01 -3.28 12.38
N HIS A 401 12.82 -2.62 13.52
CA HIS A 401 13.64 -2.82 14.71
C HIS A 401 13.24 -4.06 15.55
N LEU A 402 11.97 -4.48 15.55
CA LEU A 402 11.52 -5.72 16.20
C LEU A 402 12.07 -6.98 15.50
N GLY A 403 12.33 -6.89 14.19
CA GLY A 403 12.97 -7.97 13.43
C GLY A 403 14.41 -8.30 13.87
N VAL A 404 15.10 -7.39 14.58
CA VAL A 404 16.52 -7.55 14.94
C VAL A 404 16.75 -8.72 15.92
N GLY A 405 15.74 -9.08 16.74
CA GLY A 405 15.80 -10.27 17.61
C GLY A 405 15.69 -11.60 16.86
N PHE A 406 15.04 -11.63 15.69
CA PHE A 406 14.90 -12.81 14.83
C PHE A 406 16.08 -12.95 13.84
N VAL A 407 16.78 -11.85 13.61
CA VAL A 407 17.81 -11.67 12.57
C VAL A 407 19.19 -12.19 12.99
N GLN A 408 19.47 -12.37 14.28
CA GLN A 408 20.71 -13.01 14.74
C GLN A 408 20.93 -14.41 14.14
N HIS A 409 19.85 -15.08 13.71
CA HIS A 409 19.92 -16.40 13.09
C HIS A 409 20.10 -16.37 11.55
N HIS A 410 19.91 -15.22 10.87
CA HIS A 410 19.93 -15.10 9.40
C HIS A 410 20.50 -13.75 8.89
N PRO A 411 21.84 -13.60 8.75
CA PRO A 411 22.51 -12.33 8.41
C PRO A 411 22.16 -11.75 7.03
N GLY A 412 21.59 -12.53 6.11
CA GLY A 412 21.16 -12.05 4.78
C GLY A 412 19.87 -11.23 4.77
N LEU A 413 19.05 -11.28 5.82
CA LEU A 413 17.74 -10.61 5.86
C LEU A 413 17.84 -9.12 6.19
N GLU A 414 18.90 -8.68 6.88
CA GLU A 414 19.09 -7.25 7.19
C GLU A 414 19.34 -6.39 5.96
N ALA A 415 20.22 -6.85 5.08
CA ALA A 415 20.57 -6.13 3.86
C ALA A 415 19.35 -6.01 2.92
N ARG A 416 18.50 -7.03 2.93
CA ARG A 416 17.25 -7.09 2.16
C ARG A 416 16.18 -6.17 2.75
N ALA A 417 15.94 -6.24 4.06
CA ALA A 417 14.96 -5.40 4.75
C ALA A 417 15.26 -3.89 4.58
N ARG A 418 16.53 -3.47 4.67
CA ARG A 418 16.93 -2.08 4.44
C ARG A 418 16.67 -1.63 2.99
N ARG A 419 16.82 -2.52 2.01
CA ARG A 419 16.57 -2.20 0.59
C ARG A 419 15.08 -1.95 0.29
N TYR A 420 14.17 -2.60 1.02
CA TYR A 420 12.72 -2.42 0.86
C TYR A 420 12.12 -1.30 1.73
N GLN A 421 12.81 -0.87 2.80
CA GLN A 421 12.33 0.22 3.66
C GLN A 421 12.24 1.57 2.94
N ALA A 422 13.24 1.91 2.14
CA ALA A 422 13.26 3.18 1.40
C ALA A 422 12.08 3.32 0.41
N PRO A 423 11.81 2.34 -0.49
CA PRO A 423 10.65 2.42 -1.37
C PRO A 423 9.33 2.29 -0.60
N ALA A 424 9.22 1.45 0.43
CA ALA A 424 8.00 1.33 1.23
C ALA A 424 7.65 2.67 1.92
N ARG A 425 8.64 3.35 2.49
CA ARG A 425 8.47 4.68 3.09
C ARG A 425 7.98 5.70 2.08
N LEU A 426 8.54 5.71 0.88
CA LEU A 426 8.12 6.62 -0.19
C LEU A 426 6.66 6.33 -0.61
N VAL A 427 6.30 5.06 -0.77
CA VAL A 427 4.91 4.65 -1.11
C VAL A 427 3.92 5.11 -0.05
N PHE A 428 4.19 4.89 1.24
CA PHE A 428 3.29 5.33 2.31
C PHE A 428 3.16 6.86 2.37
N ILE A 429 4.24 7.61 2.15
CA ILE A 429 4.18 9.08 2.09
C ILE A 429 3.29 9.53 0.93
N VAL A 430 3.54 9.02 -0.27
CA VAL A 430 2.75 9.37 -1.47
C VAL A 430 1.27 9.01 -1.28
N LEU A 431 0.97 7.86 -0.67
CA LEU A 431 -0.40 7.42 -0.44
C LEU A 431 -1.14 8.29 0.59
N ILE A 432 -0.44 8.70 1.66
CA ILE A 432 -1.01 9.59 2.68
C ILE A 432 -1.22 10.99 2.12
N ASP A 433 -0.26 11.52 1.36
CA ASP A 433 -0.37 12.84 0.72
C ASP A 433 -1.48 12.85 -0.33
N PHE A 434 -1.62 11.78 -1.10
CA PHE A 434 -2.70 11.60 -2.06
C PHE A 434 -4.07 11.53 -1.37
N ALA A 435 -4.20 10.74 -0.30
CA ALA A 435 -5.44 10.67 0.48
C ALA A 435 -5.80 12.02 1.13
N ALA A 436 -4.81 12.75 1.65
CA ALA A 436 -5.00 14.08 2.21
C ALA A 436 -5.47 15.08 1.14
N LEU A 437 -4.89 15.03 -0.06
CA LEU A 437 -5.30 15.85 -1.20
C LEU A 437 -6.75 15.55 -1.59
N LEU A 438 -7.14 14.28 -1.70
CA LEU A 438 -8.52 13.91 -2.02
C LEU A 438 -9.51 14.39 -0.95
N ALA A 439 -9.17 14.23 0.32
CA ALA A 439 -10.00 14.74 1.42
C ALA A 439 -10.12 16.27 1.40
N LEU A 440 -9.05 16.98 1.04
CA LEU A 440 -9.09 18.44 0.86
C LEU A 440 -9.99 18.85 -0.31
N LEU A 441 -9.87 18.17 -1.46
CA LEU A 441 -10.74 18.45 -2.61
C LEU A 441 -12.21 18.18 -2.29
N GLU A 442 -12.51 17.09 -1.58
CA GLU A 442 -13.87 16.79 -1.11
C GLU A 442 -14.38 17.89 -0.19
N LEU A 443 -13.57 18.30 0.79
CA LEU A 443 -13.93 19.37 1.71
C LEU A 443 -14.20 20.68 0.98
N TRP A 444 -13.47 20.95 -0.10
CA TRP A 444 -13.62 22.16 -0.93
C TRP A 444 -14.82 22.06 -1.90
N GLY A 445 -15.58 20.97 -1.87
CA GLY A 445 -16.78 20.79 -2.69
C GLY A 445 -16.50 20.28 -4.10
N ALA A 446 -15.29 19.81 -4.39
CA ALA A 446 -14.94 19.27 -5.71
C ALA A 446 -15.52 17.85 -5.96
N ASN A 447 -16.18 17.24 -4.96
CA ASN A 447 -16.76 15.90 -5.04
C ASN A 447 -15.74 14.85 -5.53
N ALA A 448 -14.54 14.87 -4.94
CA ALA A 448 -13.41 14.08 -5.39
C ALA A 448 -13.70 12.57 -5.32
N PHE A 449 -14.45 12.10 -4.34
CA PHE A 449 -14.78 10.68 -4.22
C PHE A 449 -15.64 10.17 -5.37
N LEU A 450 -16.50 11.02 -5.95
CA LEU A 450 -17.31 10.67 -7.11
C LEU A 450 -16.47 10.50 -8.39
N TRP A 451 -15.26 11.08 -8.44
CA TRP A 451 -14.35 10.89 -9.58
C TRP A 451 -13.79 9.47 -9.66
N PHE A 452 -13.75 8.77 -8.52
CA PHE A 452 -13.29 7.38 -8.39
C PHE A 452 -14.43 6.36 -8.42
N ALA A 453 -15.66 6.79 -8.72
CA ALA A 453 -16.76 5.85 -8.91
C ALA A 453 -16.44 4.85 -10.05
N PRO A 454 -16.93 3.60 -9.99
CA PRO A 454 -16.58 2.54 -10.96
C PRO A 454 -16.86 2.89 -12.42
N SER A 455 -17.79 3.82 -12.67
CA SER A 455 -18.18 4.26 -14.01
C SER A 455 -17.37 5.45 -14.55
N ARG A 456 -16.42 5.99 -13.77
CA ARG A 456 -15.63 7.17 -14.15
C ARG A 456 -14.16 6.81 -14.37
N ILE A 457 -13.48 7.66 -15.14
CA ILE A 457 -12.07 7.53 -15.50
C ILE A 457 -11.17 7.35 -14.28
N GLY A 458 -11.46 8.03 -13.16
CA GLY A 458 -10.69 7.89 -11.92
C GLY A 458 -10.81 6.50 -11.29
N GLY A 459 -11.96 5.85 -11.40
CA GLY A 459 -12.17 4.48 -10.92
C GLY A 459 -11.32 3.47 -11.68
N HIS A 460 -11.28 3.57 -13.01
CA HIS A 460 -10.44 2.73 -13.87
C HIS A 460 -8.95 2.96 -13.64
N LEU A 461 -8.52 4.22 -13.49
CA LEU A 461 -7.12 4.54 -13.18
C LEU A 461 -6.70 4.01 -11.80
N LEU A 462 -7.57 4.12 -10.80
CA LEU A 462 -7.31 3.60 -9.46
C LEU A 462 -7.23 2.07 -9.45
N SER A 463 -8.18 1.38 -10.10
CA SER A 463 -8.14 -0.08 -10.20
C SER A 463 -6.91 -0.56 -10.98
N ALA A 464 -6.53 0.15 -12.05
CA ALA A 464 -5.32 -0.12 -12.81
C ALA A 464 -4.06 0.03 -11.95
N LEU A 465 -3.92 1.15 -11.24
CA LEU A 465 -2.79 1.40 -10.34
C LEU A 465 -2.69 0.37 -9.22
N VAL A 466 -3.82 0.02 -8.58
CA VAL A 466 -3.85 -0.98 -7.52
C VAL A 466 -3.46 -2.36 -8.05
N THR A 467 -3.99 -2.75 -9.21
CA THR A 467 -3.67 -4.05 -9.81
C THR A 467 -2.19 -4.14 -10.21
N ILE A 468 -1.64 -3.07 -10.81
CA ILE A 468 -0.22 -2.98 -11.15
C ILE A 468 0.65 -3.04 -9.89
N ALA A 469 0.26 -2.31 -8.83
CA ALA A 469 0.98 -2.34 -7.56
C ALA A 469 0.99 -3.75 -6.95
N ILE A 470 -0.15 -4.44 -6.92
CA ILE A 470 -0.26 -5.83 -6.45
C ILE A 470 0.61 -6.76 -7.30
N ALA A 471 0.60 -6.62 -8.63
CA ALA A 471 1.41 -7.43 -9.53
C ALA A 471 2.92 -7.22 -9.28
N ILE A 472 3.37 -5.98 -9.07
CA ILE A 472 4.76 -5.65 -8.74
C ILE A 472 5.14 -6.23 -7.38
N VAL A 473 4.27 -6.11 -6.37
CA VAL A 473 4.52 -6.67 -5.03
C VAL A 473 4.64 -8.20 -5.12
N ALA A 474 3.71 -8.86 -5.81
CA ALA A 474 3.78 -10.30 -6.04
C ALA A 474 5.07 -10.71 -6.78
N ALA A 475 5.46 -9.96 -7.81
CA ALA A 475 6.70 -10.17 -8.54
C ALA A 475 7.94 -10.06 -7.65
N ILE A 476 8.00 -9.06 -6.77
CA ILE A 476 9.07 -8.89 -5.79
C ILE A 476 9.10 -10.09 -4.82
N PHE A 477 7.94 -10.51 -4.32
CA PHE A 477 7.85 -11.68 -3.43
C PHE A 477 8.35 -12.96 -4.10
N VAL A 478 7.95 -13.20 -5.35
CA VAL A 478 8.40 -14.37 -6.13
C VAL A 478 9.91 -14.30 -6.37
N TRP A 479 10.43 -13.15 -6.80
CA TRP A 479 11.87 -12.94 -7.05
C TRP A 479 12.70 -13.16 -5.79
N GLU A 480 12.29 -12.57 -4.67
CA GLU A 480 13.02 -12.65 -3.42
C GLU A 480 12.91 -14.03 -2.79
N GLY A 481 11.72 -14.65 -2.89
CA GLY A 481 11.49 -16.03 -2.47
C GLY A 481 12.36 -17.02 -3.24
N ALA A 482 12.48 -16.87 -4.56
CA ALA A 482 13.34 -17.69 -5.40
C ALA A 482 14.82 -17.51 -5.03
N ASN A 483 15.29 -16.27 -4.87
CA ASN A 483 16.67 -16.01 -4.46
C ASN A 483 16.99 -16.55 -3.06
N ALA A 484 16.06 -16.44 -2.11
CA ALA A 484 16.22 -16.97 -0.76
C ALA A 484 16.18 -18.51 -0.72
N ALA A 485 15.31 -19.16 -1.51
CA ALA A 485 15.29 -20.61 -1.65
C ALA A 485 16.61 -21.12 -2.24
N LEU A 486 17.14 -20.41 -3.23
CA LEU A 486 18.36 -20.75 -3.93
C LEU A 486 19.61 -20.59 -3.05
N GLU A 487 19.71 -19.50 -2.27
CA GLU A 487 20.78 -19.33 -1.29
C GLU A 487 20.73 -20.41 -0.20
N ARG A 488 19.53 -20.75 0.29
CA ARG A 488 19.35 -21.85 1.26
C ARG A 488 19.80 -23.19 0.69
N TYR A 489 19.48 -23.47 -0.57
CA TYR A 489 19.92 -24.69 -1.25
C TYR A 489 21.45 -24.74 -1.42
N LEU A 490 22.08 -23.63 -1.82
CA LEU A 490 23.54 -23.51 -1.94
C LEU A 490 24.25 -23.65 -0.60
N ALA A 491 23.72 -23.05 0.47
CA ALA A 491 24.28 -23.16 1.82
C ALA A 491 24.24 -24.60 2.37
N ARG A 492 23.16 -25.34 2.07
CA ARG A 492 23.04 -26.77 2.43
C ARG A 492 24.04 -27.64 1.67
N LEU A 493 24.31 -27.33 0.40
CA LEU A 493 25.31 -28.06 -0.39
C LEU A 493 26.76 -27.72 0.01
N GLY A 494 27.02 -26.46 0.37
CA GLY A 494 28.35 -26.01 0.80
C GLY A 494 28.83 -26.65 2.11
N SER A 495 27.92 -27.17 2.93
CA SER A 495 28.23 -27.87 4.20
C SER A 495 28.41 -29.38 4.04
N ALA A 496 28.10 -29.97 2.88
CA ALA A 496 28.07 -31.43 2.66
C ALA A 496 29.07 -31.99 1.60
N GLY A 497 30.03 -31.18 1.12
CA GLY A 497 31.14 -31.60 0.21
C GLY A 497 30.83 -31.57 -1.31
N PRO A 498 31.73 -32.07 -2.18
CA PRO A 498 33.01 -31.51 -2.67
C PRO A 498 32.87 -30.32 -3.66
N ALA A 499 33.94 -29.52 -3.81
CA ALA A 499 34.03 -28.27 -4.58
C ALA A 499 33.53 -28.29 -6.05
N VAL A 500 33.40 -29.46 -6.68
CA VAL A 500 32.98 -29.63 -8.08
C VAL A 500 31.49 -29.26 -8.30
N HIS A 501 30.61 -29.53 -7.33
CA HIS A 501 29.19 -29.14 -7.44
C HIS A 501 29.02 -27.62 -7.38
N ALA A 502 29.82 -26.92 -6.59
CA ALA A 502 29.78 -25.48 -6.45
C ALA A 502 30.15 -24.73 -7.74
N ALA A 503 31.09 -25.26 -8.54
CA ALA A 503 31.49 -24.67 -9.82
C ALA A 503 30.37 -24.75 -10.88
N ARG A 504 29.68 -25.89 -10.98
CA ARG A 504 28.56 -26.07 -11.93
C ARG A 504 27.32 -25.26 -11.51
N LEU A 505 27.07 -25.13 -10.21
CA LEU A 505 26.01 -24.26 -9.69
C LEU A 505 26.26 -22.79 -10.00
N ARG A 506 27.52 -22.31 -9.96
CA ARG A 506 27.87 -20.92 -10.29
C ARG A 506 27.59 -20.52 -11.73
N THR A 507 27.59 -21.46 -12.68
CA THR A 507 27.31 -21.17 -14.10
C THR A 507 25.84 -21.33 -14.47
N LEU A 508 25.09 -22.21 -13.79
CA LEU A 508 23.64 -22.38 -14.02
C LEU A 508 22.78 -21.33 -13.31
N LEU A 509 23.25 -20.81 -12.17
CA LEU A 509 22.52 -19.83 -11.37
C LEU A 509 22.12 -18.56 -12.14
N PRO A 510 23.05 -17.92 -12.87
CA PRO A 510 22.75 -16.68 -13.56
C PRO A 510 21.73 -16.91 -14.68
N MET A 511 21.79 -18.05 -15.37
CA MET A 511 20.83 -18.41 -16.41
C MET A 511 19.41 -18.59 -15.85
N LEU A 512 19.25 -19.29 -14.72
CA LEU A 512 17.95 -19.47 -14.08
C LEU A 512 17.38 -18.14 -13.56
N ARG A 513 18.22 -17.29 -12.97
CA ARG A 513 17.81 -15.94 -12.52
C ARG A 513 17.39 -15.07 -13.69
N ALA A 514 18.14 -15.08 -14.78
CA ALA A 514 17.80 -14.33 -15.99
C ALA A 514 16.47 -14.80 -16.60
N ALA A 515 16.25 -16.12 -16.67
CA ALA A 515 14.99 -16.68 -17.14
C ALA A 515 13.81 -16.28 -16.26
N LEU A 516 13.93 -16.43 -14.93
CA LEU A 516 12.89 -16.02 -13.98
C LEU A 516 12.60 -14.51 -14.09
N PHE A 517 13.63 -13.68 -14.19
CA PHE A 517 13.49 -12.23 -14.34
C PHE A 517 12.75 -11.87 -15.62
N ALA A 518 13.11 -12.49 -16.75
CA ALA A 518 12.43 -12.29 -18.02
C ALA A 518 10.95 -12.69 -17.95
N THR A 519 10.64 -13.84 -17.34
CA THR A 519 9.24 -14.28 -17.13
C THR A 519 8.46 -13.28 -16.27
N ILE A 520 9.03 -12.81 -15.17
CA ILE A 520 8.40 -11.82 -14.29
C ILE A 520 8.12 -10.51 -15.05
N ILE A 521 9.09 -10.00 -15.82
CA ILE A 521 8.91 -8.79 -16.63
C ILE A 521 7.76 -8.97 -17.63
N VAL A 522 7.71 -10.10 -18.34
CA VAL A 522 6.65 -10.36 -19.32
C VAL A 522 5.28 -10.38 -18.62
N VAL A 523 5.14 -11.09 -17.50
CA VAL A 523 3.85 -11.17 -16.77
C VAL A 523 3.42 -9.81 -16.23
N VAL A 524 4.32 -9.07 -15.57
CA VAL A 524 4.02 -7.75 -15.02
C VAL A 524 3.73 -6.74 -16.14
N GLY A 525 4.49 -6.78 -17.22
CA GLY A 525 4.31 -5.94 -18.40
C GLY A 525 2.97 -6.16 -19.08
N LEU A 526 2.59 -7.42 -19.33
CA LEU A 526 1.28 -7.77 -19.90
C LEU A 526 0.14 -7.37 -18.96
N THR A 527 0.30 -7.56 -17.65
CA THR A 527 -0.70 -7.13 -16.65
C THR A 527 -0.89 -5.62 -16.69
N ALA A 528 0.20 -4.86 -16.74
CA ALA A 528 0.14 -3.39 -16.83
C ALA A 528 -0.52 -2.91 -18.13
N LEU A 529 -0.18 -3.52 -19.27
CA LEU A 529 -0.77 -3.19 -20.57
C LEU A 529 -2.28 -3.45 -20.58
N SER A 530 -2.73 -4.58 -20.02
CA SER A 530 -4.14 -4.92 -19.89
C SER A 530 -4.92 -3.91 -19.05
N GLN A 531 -4.31 -3.37 -17.99
CA GLN A 531 -4.96 -2.38 -17.12
C GLN A 531 -5.06 -0.99 -17.76
N ILE A 532 -4.18 -0.68 -18.73
CA ILE A 532 -4.24 0.55 -19.53
C ILE A 532 -5.27 0.41 -20.67
N GLY A 533 -5.95 -0.74 -20.77
CA GLY A 533 -6.98 -1.00 -21.79
C GLY A 533 -6.42 -1.50 -23.12
N VAL A 534 -5.14 -1.87 -23.17
CA VAL A 534 -4.55 -2.49 -24.37
C VAL A 534 -4.98 -3.95 -24.42
N ASN A 535 -5.52 -4.39 -25.57
CA ASN A 535 -5.84 -5.79 -25.78
C ASN A 535 -4.55 -6.62 -25.83
N ILE A 536 -4.33 -7.43 -24.80
CA ILE A 536 -3.14 -8.29 -24.68
C ILE A 536 -3.29 -9.63 -25.39
N ALA A 537 -4.45 -9.95 -25.99
CA ALA A 537 -4.66 -11.26 -26.64
C ALA A 537 -3.63 -11.55 -27.75
N PRO A 538 -3.25 -10.61 -28.65
CA PRO A 538 -2.20 -10.85 -29.64
C PRO A 538 -0.82 -11.06 -29.02
N LEU A 539 -0.49 -10.30 -27.97
CA LEU A 539 0.78 -10.42 -27.24
C LEU A 539 0.86 -11.77 -26.50
N LEU A 540 -0.25 -12.19 -25.88
CA LEU A 540 -0.37 -13.48 -25.20
C LEU A 540 -0.27 -14.63 -26.21
N ALA A 541 -0.89 -14.51 -27.39
CA ALA A 541 -0.75 -15.47 -28.48
C ALA A 541 0.71 -15.58 -28.96
N GLY A 542 1.39 -14.44 -29.17
CA GLY A 542 2.81 -14.41 -29.53
C GLY A 542 3.72 -15.04 -28.46
N ALA A 543 3.49 -14.71 -27.19
CA ALA A 543 4.18 -15.34 -26.06
C ALA A 543 3.91 -16.85 -26.00
N GLY A 544 2.69 -17.28 -26.34
CA GLY A 544 2.31 -18.68 -26.46
C GLY A 544 3.12 -19.42 -27.53
N VAL A 545 3.29 -18.85 -28.73
CA VAL A 545 4.11 -19.44 -29.80
C VAL A 545 5.57 -19.60 -29.36
N VAL A 546 6.16 -18.58 -28.71
CA VAL A 546 7.52 -18.67 -28.15
C VAL A 546 7.58 -19.76 -27.07
N GLY A 547 6.58 -19.83 -26.19
CA GLY A 547 6.48 -20.87 -25.16
C GLY A 547 6.43 -22.28 -25.74
N VAL A 548 5.67 -22.49 -26.81
CA VAL A 548 5.60 -23.77 -27.54
C VAL A 548 6.96 -24.12 -28.17
N ALA A 549 7.65 -23.16 -28.80
CA ALA A 549 8.97 -23.38 -29.37
C ALA A 549 10.00 -23.80 -28.30
N VAL A 550 10.00 -23.13 -27.14
CA VAL A 550 10.84 -23.50 -25.99
C VAL A 550 10.46 -24.88 -25.46
N GLY A 551 9.16 -25.19 -25.39
CA GLY A 551 8.63 -26.49 -24.99
C GLY A 551 9.14 -27.62 -25.89
N PHE A 552 9.12 -27.45 -27.21
CA PHE A 552 9.70 -28.41 -28.15
C PHE A 552 11.21 -28.57 -27.98
N GLY A 553 11.95 -27.47 -27.74
CA GLY A 553 13.38 -27.54 -27.44
C GLY A 553 13.72 -28.31 -26.16
N ALA A 554 12.83 -28.25 -25.16
CA ALA A 554 13.00 -28.92 -23.87
C ALA A 554 12.39 -30.33 -23.81
N GLN A 555 11.68 -30.79 -24.84
CA GLN A 555 10.92 -32.05 -24.82
C GLN A 555 11.79 -33.26 -24.43
N LYS A 556 12.98 -33.39 -25.02
CA LYS A 556 13.91 -34.49 -24.73
C LYS A 556 14.42 -34.48 -23.28
N LEU A 557 14.60 -33.29 -22.70
CA LEU A 557 15.02 -33.13 -21.31
C LEU A 557 13.92 -33.63 -20.36
N VAL A 558 12.67 -33.27 -20.64
CA VAL A 558 11.52 -33.71 -19.84
C VAL A 558 11.34 -35.22 -19.95
N GLN A 559 11.46 -35.77 -21.17
CA GLN A 559 11.43 -37.21 -21.38
C GLN A 559 12.52 -37.94 -20.58
N ASP A 560 13.76 -37.44 -20.59
CA ASP A 560 14.86 -38.03 -19.81
C ASP A 560 14.51 -38.11 -18.31
N VAL A 561 13.95 -37.03 -17.74
CA VAL A 561 13.61 -36.95 -16.31
C VAL A 561 12.49 -37.91 -15.96
N ILE A 562 11.43 -37.96 -16.78
CA ILE A 562 10.28 -38.83 -16.54
C ILE A 562 10.70 -40.30 -16.66
N THR A 563 11.42 -40.67 -17.73
CA THR A 563 11.92 -42.03 -17.91
C THR A 563 12.87 -42.43 -16.79
N GLY A 564 13.80 -41.56 -16.40
CA GLY A 564 14.72 -41.82 -15.28
C GLY A 564 13.98 -42.03 -13.96
N MET A 565 12.95 -41.23 -13.71
CA MET A 565 12.10 -41.37 -12.52
C MET A 565 11.37 -42.72 -12.49
N PHE A 566 10.80 -43.17 -13.61
CA PHE A 566 10.16 -44.50 -13.69
C PHE A 566 11.16 -45.64 -13.51
N VAL A 567 12.34 -45.57 -14.12
CA VAL A 567 13.41 -46.56 -13.94
C VAL A 567 13.79 -46.72 -12.47
N LEU A 568 13.85 -45.61 -11.72
CA LEU A 568 14.13 -45.62 -10.28
C LEU A 568 12.94 -46.15 -9.47
N PHE A 569 11.71 -45.75 -9.78
CA PHE A 569 10.50 -46.21 -9.08
C PHE A 569 10.22 -47.70 -9.25
N GLU A 570 10.40 -48.22 -10.47
CA GLU A 570 10.28 -49.65 -10.78
C GLU A 570 11.52 -50.44 -10.30
N ASN A 571 12.53 -49.74 -9.79
CA ASN A 571 13.79 -50.30 -9.37
C ASN A 571 14.41 -51.17 -10.47
N ALA A 572 14.35 -50.77 -11.74
CA ALA A 572 14.83 -51.58 -12.86
C ALA A 572 16.38 -51.69 -12.90
N ILE A 573 17.07 -50.67 -12.38
CA ILE A 573 18.54 -50.57 -12.33
C ILE A 573 18.94 -50.02 -10.96
N GLN A 574 19.99 -50.61 -10.37
CA GLN A 574 20.69 -50.05 -9.21
C GLN A 574 22.16 -49.73 -9.52
N VAL A 575 22.75 -48.87 -8.70
CA VAL A 575 24.21 -48.64 -8.72
C VAL A 575 24.90 -49.94 -8.33
N GLY A 576 25.85 -50.37 -9.15
CA GLY A 576 26.55 -51.66 -9.04
C GLY A 576 26.01 -52.76 -9.97
N ASP A 577 24.81 -52.61 -10.55
CA ASP A 577 24.27 -53.59 -11.49
C ASP A 577 25.09 -53.59 -12.79
N VAL A 578 25.33 -54.78 -13.35
CA VAL A 578 25.86 -54.94 -14.71
C VAL A 578 24.68 -54.96 -15.66
N ILE A 579 24.63 -53.96 -16.53
CA ILE A 579 23.54 -53.80 -17.48
C ILE A 579 24.05 -53.63 -18.89
N THR A 580 23.20 -53.99 -19.85
CA THR A 580 23.36 -53.65 -21.26
C THR A 580 22.24 -52.69 -21.64
N VAL A 581 22.61 -51.48 -22.07
CA VAL A 581 21.69 -50.43 -22.54
C VAL A 581 22.31 -49.72 -23.74
N ALA A 582 21.49 -49.40 -24.74
CA ALA A 582 21.94 -48.77 -25.99
C ALA A 582 23.16 -49.50 -26.63
N ALA A 583 23.15 -50.84 -26.63
CA ALA A 583 24.22 -51.72 -27.09
C ALA A 583 25.57 -51.62 -26.34
N LEU A 584 25.62 -50.87 -25.22
CA LEU A 584 26.79 -50.76 -24.36
C LEU A 584 26.57 -51.58 -23.09
N THR A 585 27.55 -52.42 -22.74
CA THR A 585 27.50 -53.27 -21.54
C THR A 585 28.52 -52.80 -20.52
N GLY A 586 28.10 -52.66 -19.26
CA GLY A 586 29.00 -52.21 -18.20
C GLY A 586 28.34 -52.21 -16.82
N THR A 587 29.14 -51.90 -15.79
CA THR A 587 28.66 -51.73 -14.41
C THR A 587 28.16 -50.30 -14.20
N VAL A 588 27.00 -50.13 -13.58
CA VAL A 588 26.43 -48.82 -13.26
C VAL A 588 27.21 -48.19 -12.11
N GLU A 589 27.94 -47.11 -12.38
CA GLU A 589 28.67 -46.38 -11.33
C GLU A 589 27.84 -45.30 -10.65
N ARG A 590 27.00 -44.60 -11.43
CA ARG A 590 26.18 -43.52 -10.91
C ARG A 590 24.93 -43.33 -11.75
N LEU A 591 23.82 -43.05 -11.07
CA LEU A 591 22.59 -42.58 -11.68
C LEU A 591 22.41 -41.09 -11.36
N SER A 592 22.16 -40.29 -12.39
CA SER A 592 21.73 -38.89 -12.25
C SER A 592 20.24 -38.79 -12.57
N VAL A 593 19.63 -37.62 -12.38
CA VAL A 593 18.21 -37.42 -12.73
C VAL A 593 17.93 -37.61 -14.23
N ARG A 594 18.95 -37.45 -15.09
CA ARG A 594 18.83 -37.45 -16.55
C ARG A 594 19.65 -38.53 -17.27
N THR A 595 20.70 -39.03 -16.61
CA THR A 595 21.72 -39.86 -17.28
C THR A 595 22.16 -41.03 -16.41
N ILE A 596 22.48 -42.13 -17.09
CA ILE A 596 23.10 -43.34 -16.53
C ILE A 596 24.61 -43.27 -16.84
N TRP A 597 25.44 -43.53 -15.84
CA TRP A 597 26.89 -43.60 -15.98
C TRP A 597 27.32 -45.07 -15.86
N LEU A 598 27.86 -45.62 -16.95
CA LEU A 598 28.25 -47.02 -17.09
C LEU A 598 29.73 -47.17 -17.34
N ARG A 599 30.39 -48.02 -16.56
CA ARG A 599 31.79 -48.38 -16.76
C ARG A 599 31.87 -49.66 -17.57
N GLY A 600 32.42 -49.57 -18.78
CA GLY A 600 32.70 -50.72 -19.62
C GLY A 600 33.76 -51.63 -19.00
N GLY A 601 33.83 -52.88 -19.45
CA GLY A 601 34.85 -53.84 -19.00
C GLY A 601 36.29 -53.44 -19.37
N ASP A 602 36.43 -52.54 -20.33
CA ASP A 602 37.67 -51.89 -20.77
C ASP A 602 38.05 -50.66 -19.93
N GLY A 603 37.18 -50.25 -18.99
CA GLY A 603 37.36 -49.05 -18.15
C GLY A 603 36.75 -47.77 -18.72
N THR A 604 36.14 -47.79 -19.91
CA THR A 604 35.54 -46.61 -20.55
C THR A 604 34.28 -46.16 -19.79
N MET A 605 34.11 -44.84 -19.58
CA MET A 605 32.92 -44.27 -18.97
C MET A 605 31.90 -43.84 -20.04
N HIS A 606 30.80 -44.57 -20.14
CA HIS A 606 29.67 -44.21 -20.98
C HIS A 606 28.65 -43.38 -20.19
N VAL A 607 28.25 -42.25 -20.74
CA VAL A 607 27.21 -41.38 -20.17
C VAL A 607 26.02 -41.37 -21.11
N ILE A 608 24.95 -42.06 -20.73
CA ILE A 608 23.80 -42.32 -21.59
C ILE A 608 22.57 -41.58 -21.04
N PRO A 609 21.90 -40.72 -21.83
CA PRO A 609 20.64 -40.11 -21.42
C PRO A 609 19.51 -41.13 -21.41
N PHE A 610 18.56 -40.98 -20.49
CA PHE A 610 17.45 -41.93 -20.35
C PHE A 610 16.56 -42.01 -21.60
N ASN A 611 16.41 -40.95 -22.39
CA ASN A 611 15.64 -40.96 -23.63
C ASN A 611 16.23 -41.87 -24.72
N ALA A 612 17.52 -42.20 -24.65
CA ALA A 612 18.18 -43.12 -25.57
C ALA A 612 18.03 -44.58 -25.13
N VAL A 613 17.52 -44.81 -23.92
CA VAL A 613 17.34 -46.14 -23.34
C VAL A 613 15.92 -46.61 -23.62
N THR A 614 15.76 -47.46 -24.62
CA THR A 614 14.47 -48.10 -24.95
C THR A 614 14.31 -49.44 -24.23
N THR A 615 15.40 -50.19 -24.09
CA THR A 615 15.43 -51.49 -23.42
C THR A 615 16.60 -51.56 -22.43
N ILE A 616 16.36 -52.22 -21.30
CA ILE A 616 17.34 -52.42 -20.23
C ILE A 616 17.47 -53.93 -20.03
N SER A 617 18.66 -54.47 -20.30
CA SER A 617 18.99 -55.85 -19.95
C SER A 617 19.84 -55.84 -18.70
N ASN A 618 19.28 -56.28 -17.57
CA ASN A 618 19.99 -56.32 -16.30
C ASN A 618 20.53 -57.74 -16.05
N ALA A 619 21.86 -57.90 -16.06
CA ALA A 619 22.51 -59.19 -15.84
C ALA A 619 22.73 -59.51 -14.35
N SER A 620 22.52 -58.54 -13.46
CA SER A 620 22.75 -58.65 -12.01
C SER A 620 21.51 -59.06 -11.21
N ARG A 621 20.36 -59.26 -11.86
CA ARG A 621 19.09 -59.55 -11.18
C ARG A 621 18.49 -60.89 -11.60
N GLY A 622 17.86 -61.55 -10.63
CA GLY A 622 17.20 -62.83 -10.84
C GLY A 622 18.19 -63.97 -11.04
N ILE A 623 18.00 -64.75 -12.10
CA ILE A 623 18.77 -65.97 -12.38
C ILE A 623 19.95 -65.65 -13.31
N GLY A 624 21.14 -66.10 -12.94
CA GLY A 624 22.35 -65.98 -13.73
C GLY A 624 22.72 -67.30 -14.39
N ASN A 625 22.03 -67.73 -15.45
CA ASN A 625 22.43 -68.96 -16.14
C ASN A 625 23.83 -68.80 -16.77
N ALA A 626 24.75 -69.69 -16.42
CA ALA A 626 26.05 -69.81 -17.07
C ALA A 626 25.86 -70.64 -18.35
N SER A 627 26.06 -70.01 -19.51
CA SER A 627 25.96 -70.69 -20.81
C SER A 627 27.20 -71.55 -21.05
N VAL A 628 26.96 -72.80 -21.39
CA VAL A 628 27.97 -73.77 -21.80
C VAL A 628 27.77 -74.04 -23.28
N SER A 629 28.76 -73.73 -24.09
CA SER A 629 28.76 -74.04 -25.52
C SER A 629 30.12 -74.62 -25.88
N VAL A 630 30.13 -75.87 -26.34
CA VAL A 630 31.35 -76.62 -26.62
C VAL A 630 31.26 -77.22 -28.01
N THR A 631 32.24 -76.96 -28.86
CA THR A 631 32.31 -77.53 -30.21
C THR A 631 33.34 -78.66 -30.24
N VAL A 632 32.89 -79.85 -30.59
CA VAL A 632 33.70 -81.08 -30.68
C VAL A 632 33.83 -81.55 -32.14
N ALA A 633 34.89 -82.30 -32.46
CA ALA A 633 35.04 -82.90 -33.78
C ALA A 633 33.97 -83.96 -34.08
N TYR A 634 33.66 -84.19 -35.35
CA TYR A 634 32.61 -85.14 -35.79
C TYR A 634 32.84 -86.59 -35.34
N GLU A 635 34.11 -86.97 -35.18
CA GLU A 635 34.54 -88.32 -34.83
C GLU A 635 34.33 -88.64 -33.34
N VAL A 636 34.01 -87.62 -32.53
CA VAL A 636 33.81 -87.76 -31.09
C VAL A 636 32.34 -88.07 -30.80
N ASP A 637 32.12 -89.14 -30.04
CA ASP A 637 30.79 -89.51 -29.55
C ASP A 637 30.18 -88.41 -28.66
N SER A 638 29.02 -87.88 -29.07
CA SER A 638 28.30 -86.83 -28.37
C SER A 638 27.79 -87.28 -27.00
N ASP A 639 27.48 -88.56 -26.81
CA ASP A 639 27.03 -89.08 -25.51
C ASP A 639 28.16 -89.13 -24.49
N ARG A 640 29.37 -89.49 -24.94
CA ARG A 640 30.59 -89.44 -24.12
C ARG A 640 30.94 -88.01 -23.70
N VAL A 641 30.77 -87.04 -24.60
CA VAL A 641 30.95 -85.62 -24.28
C VAL A 641 29.90 -85.13 -23.29
N ALA A 642 28.63 -85.48 -23.50
CA ALA A 642 27.55 -85.14 -22.58
C ALA A 642 27.78 -85.71 -21.17
N ALA A 643 28.30 -86.95 -21.06
CA ALA A 643 28.67 -87.54 -19.78
C ALA A 643 29.79 -86.77 -19.08
N ALA A 644 30.86 -86.40 -19.80
CA ALA A 644 31.96 -85.60 -19.25
C ALA A 644 31.49 -84.22 -18.78
N LEU A 645 30.62 -83.54 -19.55
CA LEU A 645 30.05 -82.25 -19.17
C LEU A 645 29.24 -82.31 -17.87
N ARG A 646 28.43 -83.37 -17.69
CA ARG A 646 27.67 -83.58 -16.44
C ARG A 646 28.60 -83.83 -15.25
N GLU A 647 29.66 -84.60 -15.45
CA GLU A 647 30.62 -84.89 -14.39
C GLU A 647 31.35 -83.63 -13.91
N ILE A 648 31.83 -82.79 -14.83
CA ILE A 648 32.47 -81.51 -14.50
C ILE A 648 31.53 -80.61 -13.69
N ALA A 649 30.26 -80.53 -14.09
CA ALA A 649 29.27 -79.74 -13.37
C ALA A 649 29.00 -80.28 -11.96
N LEU A 650 28.94 -81.61 -11.78
CA LEU A 650 28.80 -82.26 -10.48
C LEU A 650 30.02 -82.03 -9.58
N GLU A 651 31.23 -82.09 -10.12
CA GLU A 651 32.46 -81.77 -9.38
C GLU A 651 32.49 -80.30 -8.94
N MET A 652 32.12 -79.39 -9.83
CA MET A 652 32.06 -77.95 -9.53
C MET A 652 31.01 -77.63 -8.45
N ARG A 653 29.93 -78.41 -8.38
CA ARG A 653 28.91 -78.28 -7.33
C ARG A 653 29.38 -78.75 -5.94
N LYS A 654 30.36 -79.64 -5.87
CA LYS A 654 30.97 -80.11 -4.61
C LYS A 654 32.05 -79.17 -4.10
N ASP A 655 32.53 -78.27 -4.94
CA ASP A 655 33.57 -77.31 -4.58
C ASP A 655 33.00 -76.22 -3.66
N PRO A 656 33.54 -76.03 -2.43
CA PRO A 656 33.01 -75.04 -1.50
C PRO A 656 33.06 -73.60 -2.03
N GLU A 657 33.92 -73.28 -3.00
CA GLU A 657 34.00 -71.94 -3.61
C GLU A 657 32.83 -71.67 -4.57
N PHE A 658 32.39 -72.67 -5.34
CA PHE A 658 31.39 -72.50 -6.41
C PHE A 658 30.00 -73.07 -6.06
N ALA A 659 29.92 -73.97 -5.08
CA ALA A 659 28.66 -74.51 -4.54
C ALA A 659 27.60 -73.42 -4.22
N PRO A 660 27.91 -72.30 -3.53
CA PRO A 660 26.92 -71.27 -3.22
C PRO A 660 26.46 -70.47 -4.45
N LEU A 661 27.19 -70.53 -5.57
CA LEU A 661 26.88 -69.80 -6.79
C LEU A 661 25.98 -70.63 -7.73
N ILE A 662 25.93 -71.95 -7.59
CA ILE A 662 25.20 -72.87 -8.48
C ILE A 662 23.85 -73.23 -7.84
N LEU A 663 22.75 -72.96 -8.54
CA LEU A 663 21.38 -73.18 -8.06
C LEU A 663 20.82 -74.54 -8.48
N GLY A 664 21.30 -75.13 -9.57
CA GLY A 664 20.80 -76.39 -10.10
C GLY A 664 21.83 -77.13 -10.96
N ASP A 665 21.47 -78.35 -11.35
CA ASP A 665 22.34 -79.19 -12.19
C ASP A 665 22.44 -78.68 -13.64
N LEU A 666 23.50 -79.10 -14.33
CA LEU A 666 23.69 -78.81 -15.75
C LEU A 666 22.50 -79.32 -16.57
N LYS A 667 21.79 -78.40 -17.21
CA LYS A 667 20.76 -78.71 -18.20
C LYS A 667 21.41 -78.76 -19.57
N LEU A 668 21.71 -79.96 -20.04
CA LEU A 668 22.14 -80.16 -21.42
C LEU A 668 20.94 -79.97 -22.35
N LEU A 669 21.08 -79.06 -23.30
CA LEU A 669 20.09 -78.79 -24.35
C LEU A 669 20.27 -79.73 -25.54
N GLY A 670 21.45 -80.35 -25.64
CA GLY A 670 21.81 -81.27 -26.71
C GLY A 670 22.68 -80.59 -27.78
N VAL A 671 22.62 -81.10 -29.01
CA VAL A 671 23.33 -80.53 -30.15
C VAL A 671 22.59 -79.28 -30.62
N GLU A 672 23.22 -78.12 -30.47
CA GLU A 672 22.66 -76.82 -30.88
C GLU A 672 22.90 -76.56 -32.37
N ALA A 673 24.10 -76.88 -32.86
CA ALA A 673 24.48 -76.64 -34.24
C ALA A 673 25.48 -77.68 -34.74
N VAL A 674 25.35 -78.08 -36.00
CA VAL A 674 26.31 -78.92 -36.72
C VAL A 674 26.99 -78.03 -37.78
N LYS A 675 28.28 -77.73 -37.60
CA LYS A 675 29.06 -76.80 -38.43
C LYS A 675 30.18 -77.54 -39.16
N ALA A 676 30.72 -76.97 -40.24
CA ALA A 676 31.83 -77.61 -40.97
C ALA A 676 33.04 -77.95 -40.08
N SER A 677 33.30 -77.16 -39.03
CA SER A 677 34.38 -77.39 -38.07
C SER A 677 34.06 -78.41 -36.97
N GLY A 678 32.79 -78.80 -36.77
CA GLY A 678 32.40 -79.76 -35.73
C GLY A 678 30.95 -79.63 -35.25
N VAL A 679 30.61 -80.39 -34.22
CA VAL A 679 29.29 -80.42 -33.58
C VAL A 679 29.33 -79.57 -32.31
N THR A 680 28.46 -78.56 -32.21
CA THR A 680 28.31 -77.71 -31.02
C THR A 680 27.24 -78.29 -30.09
N ILE A 681 27.65 -78.64 -28.88
CA ILE A 681 26.78 -79.07 -27.79
C ILE A 681 26.57 -77.90 -26.86
N ALA A 682 25.29 -77.59 -26.58
CA ALA A 682 24.91 -76.51 -25.70
C ALA A 682 24.28 -77.02 -24.40
N GLY A 683 24.49 -76.26 -23.34
CA GLY A 683 23.87 -76.46 -22.06
C GLY A 683 23.86 -75.19 -21.24
N GLU A 684 23.15 -75.24 -20.12
CA GLU A 684 23.10 -74.14 -19.17
C GLU A 684 23.24 -74.67 -17.75
N ILE A 685 24.03 -73.97 -16.95
CA ILE A 685 24.12 -74.21 -15.50
C ILE A 685 23.33 -73.10 -14.82
N PRO A 686 22.19 -73.40 -14.16
CA PRO A 686 21.46 -72.40 -13.39
C PRO A 686 22.32 -71.91 -12.23
N CYS A 687 22.68 -70.63 -12.23
CA CYS A 687 23.51 -70.01 -11.18
C CYS A 687 22.86 -68.73 -10.65
N THR A 688 23.40 -68.20 -9.56
CA THR A 688 23.07 -66.84 -9.09
C THR A 688 23.55 -65.80 -10.10
N ALA A 689 22.95 -64.60 -10.10
CA ALA A 689 23.36 -63.52 -10.99
C ALA A 689 24.87 -63.19 -10.91
N ALA A 690 25.43 -63.19 -9.69
CA ALA A 690 26.86 -63.01 -9.47
C ALA A 690 27.71 -64.19 -9.98
N GLY A 691 27.16 -65.40 -9.96
CA GLY A 691 27.83 -66.63 -10.37
C GLY A 691 27.95 -66.81 -11.89
N ARG A 692 27.13 -66.13 -12.70
CA ARG A 692 27.05 -66.32 -14.16
C ARG A 692 28.42 -66.43 -14.85
N TRP A 693 29.28 -65.41 -14.72
CA TRP A 693 30.58 -65.40 -15.38
C TRP A 693 31.70 -66.14 -14.64
N PRO A 694 31.80 -66.08 -13.29
CA PRO A 694 32.77 -66.91 -12.56
C PRO A 694 32.58 -68.40 -12.80
N VAL A 695 31.34 -68.89 -12.69
CA VAL A 695 31.01 -70.31 -12.91
C VAL A 695 31.26 -70.71 -14.37
N GLN A 696 30.86 -69.88 -15.34
CA GLN A 696 31.14 -70.14 -16.76
C GLN A 696 32.65 -70.23 -17.04
N ARG A 697 33.45 -69.31 -16.51
CA ARG A 697 34.91 -69.30 -16.71
C ARG A 697 35.58 -70.51 -16.06
N GLU A 698 35.16 -70.87 -14.86
CA GLU A 698 35.70 -72.05 -14.17
C GLU A 698 35.27 -73.35 -14.84
N PHE A 699 34.02 -73.45 -15.29
CA PHE A 699 33.54 -74.58 -16.07
C PHE A 699 34.36 -74.74 -17.35
N ASN A 700 34.59 -73.66 -18.11
CA ASN A 700 35.42 -73.68 -19.32
C ASN A 700 36.87 -74.10 -19.03
N ARG A 701 37.42 -73.71 -17.88
CA ARG A 701 38.76 -74.13 -17.44
C ARG A 701 38.82 -75.64 -17.15
N ARG A 702 37.84 -76.18 -16.41
CA ARG A 702 37.77 -77.62 -16.09
C ARG A 702 37.47 -78.46 -17.34
N LEU A 703 36.60 -77.96 -18.20
CA LEU A 703 36.31 -78.52 -19.52
C LEU A 703 37.59 -78.72 -20.33
N GLN A 704 38.41 -77.67 -20.46
CA GLN A 704 39.66 -77.74 -21.21
C GLN A 704 40.58 -78.85 -20.67
N LYS A 705 40.75 -78.93 -19.35
CA LYS A 705 41.61 -79.96 -18.71
C LYS A 705 41.06 -81.37 -18.90
N ARG A 706 39.76 -81.56 -18.66
CA ARG A 706 39.12 -82.88 -18.77
C ARG A 706 39.12 -83.42 -20.19
N PHE A 707 38.96 -82.54 -21.18
CA PHE A 707 39.02 -82.94 -22.59
C PHE A 707 40.44 -83.35 -23.01
N GLN A 708 41.47 -82.71 -22.45
CA GLN A 708 42.86 -83.14 -22.63
C GLN A 708 43.13 -84.51 -22.00
N GLU A 709 42.63 -84.77 -20.78
CA GLU A 709 42.78 -86.07 -20.10
C GLU A 709 42.07 -87.22 -20.84
N LEU A 710 40.89 -86.96 -21.40
CA LEU A 710 40.08 -87.96 -22.09
C LEU A 710 40.46 -88.18 -23.56
N GLY A 711 41.43 -87.42 -24.08
CA GLY A 711 41.83 -87.44 -25.49
C GLY A 711 40.73 -86.95 -26.44
N ILE A 712 39.81 -86.10 -25.96
CA ILE A 712 38.73 -85.55 -26.77
C ILE A 712 39.27 -84.34 -27.53
N ALA A 713 39.40 -84.46 -28.85
CA ALA A 713 39.82 -83.36 -29.69
C ALA A 713 38.74 -82.27 -29.72
N LEU A 714 39.08 -81.11 -29.17
CA LEU A 714 38.33 -79.88 -29.44
C LEU A 714 38.49 -79.56 -30.92
N SER A 715 37.41 -79.12 -31.57
CA SER A 715 37.45 -78.65 -32.94
C SER A 715 38.52 -77.54 -33.06
N SER A 716 39.51 -77.75 -33.92
CA SER A 716 40.39 -76.66 -34.37
C SER A 716 39.54 -75.78 -35.28
N GLY A 717 39.21 -74.58 -34.80
CA GLY A 717 38.46 -73.59 -35.56
C GLY A 717 39.11 -73.24 -36.89
#